data_AF-A0A1B0GQ01-F1
#
_entry.id   AF-A0A1B0GQ01-F1
#
_cell.length_a   1.000
_cell.length_b   1.000
_cell.length_c   1.000
_cell.angle_alpha   90.00
_cell.angle_beta   90.00
_cell.angle_gamma   90.00
#
_symmetry.space_group_name_H-M   'P 1'
#
loop_
_entity.id
_entity.type
_entity.pdbx_description
1 polymer ?
#
loop_
_entity_poly.entity_id
_entity_poly.type
_entity_poly.pdbx_seq_one_letter_code
_entity_poly.pdbx_strand_id
1 'polypeptide(L)'
;MKKYSFAIDRGGTFTDVLCLCPDGRVKTLKLLSEDPGRYSDAPREAIRRILLEEIGQSAITEDGLIDTSAILSIRMGTTVATNALLERKGDPVALVVNRGFRDLLYIGNQARPSIFALDIRKPSNLYKTVIEAFLDRYRMEFGFVITGRKIIIDDIRVRGLGKTFAPPEQDISSAVGTIPQVEEVTSVFFEGGARDTPVYLCSKLLAGDVIPGPAVLIDDLSTILVEPDCRVEMTQKGDLIIHVGSGEIRPIYEKLDAVQLSIFSHRFMSIAEQMGRVLQRTSISTNIKERLDFSCALFGPDGGLVSNAPHIPVHLGAMQETVQFQLRTRGKSLRKGDVILSNHPQAGGSHLPDFTVITPVFREGIPQPVFFVASRGHHADIGGITPGSMPPHSKSLAEEGAAFKSFLIVENGVFQEEATINRLTTPTDAPGASGTRNLSDNLSDLKAQIAANHKGIQLVGELIDIYGLSVVQAYMNFIQANAELAVSDMLKEIARKTPKGEILEAEERMDDGSPIKLRISIDEKEGSAVCDFTGSGPEVFGNCNAPRAITLSALIYCLRCMVGHDVPLNQGCLAPIRVIIPKNSILDPSEGAAVVGGNVLTSQRIVDTVLRAFRVCAASQGCMNNITIGDETFGYYETVAGGSGAGPSWHGTGGVHTHMTNTRITDPEIMELRYPIILNKFCLRDDQSGGRDKPRKDQ
;
A
#
# COMPACT_ATOMS: atom_id res chain seq x y z
N MET A 1 -47.06 -7.08 -14.92
CA MET A 1 -48.01 -6.27 -14.13
C MET A 1 -47.67 -4.80 -14.32
N LYS A 2 -48.69 -3.95 -14.45
CA LYS A 2 -48.55 -2.49 -14.49
C LYS A 2 -48.16 -2.01 -13.07
N LYS A 3 -46.99 -1.38 -12.89
CA LYS A 3 -46.48 -1.00 -11.55
C LYS A 3 -46.21 0.52 -11.42
N TYR A 4 -46.44 1.06 -10.22
CA TYR A 4 -46.34 2.49 -9.89
C TYR A 4 -44.99 2.83 -9.23
N SER A 5 -44.41 3.99 -9.54
CA SER A 5 -43.17 4.47 -8.90
C SER A 5 -43.41 5.77 -8.16
N PHE A 6 -43.05 5.81 -6.88
CA PHE A 6 -43.26 6.96 -6.00
C PHE A 6 -41.94 7.66 -5.67
N ALA A 7 -41.95 8.99 -5.72
CA ALA A 7 -40.92 9.87 -5.17
C ALA A 7 -41.57 10.78 -4.12
N ILE A 8 -41.06 10.73 -2.89
CA ILE A 8 -41.65 11.36 -1.72
C ILE A 8 -40.61 12.27 -1.09
N ASP A 9 -40.96 13.54 -0.86
CA ASP A 9 -40.16 14.47 -0.07
C ASP A 9 -40.93 14.85 1.20
N ARG A 10 -40.49 14.34 2.35
CA ARG A 10 -41.09 14.62 3.66
C ARG A 10 -40.36 15.76 4.34
N GLY A 11 -40.96 16.95 4.27
CA GLY A 11 -40.57 18.14 5.04
C GLY A 11 -41.10 18.13 6.48
N GLY A 12 -40.79 19.18 7.24
CA GLY A 12 -41.31 19.38 8.60
C GLY A 12 -42.81 19.70 8.66
N THR A 13 -43.37 20.34 7.63
CA THR A 13 -44.78 20.75 7.59
C THR A 13 -45.59 20.01 6.53
N PHE A 14 -45.01 19.79 5.36
CA PHE A 14 -45.68 19.12 4.23
C PHE A 14 -44.87 17.92 3.73
N THR A 15 -45.59 16.92 3.24
CA THR A 15 -45.07 15.80 2.48
C THR A 15 -45.54 15.93 1.04
N ASP A 16 -44.59 16.17 0.14
CA ASP A 16 -44.79 16.25 -1.30
C ASP A 16 -44.58 14.86 -1.92
N VAL A 17 -45.53 14.41 -2.73
CA VAL A 17 -45.49 13.09 -3.37
C VAL A 17 -45.71 13.23 -4.86
N LEU A 18 -44.86 12.55 -5.63
CA LEU A 18 -44.98 12.37 -7.06
C LEU A 18 -45.07 10.87 -7.35
N CYS A 19 -46.06 10.47 -8.15
CA CYS A 19 -46.25 9.10 -8.60
C CYS A 19 -46.22 9.04 -10.12
N LEU A 20 -45.35 8.21 -10.68
CA LEU A 20 -45.36 7.84 -12.09
C LEU A 20 -46.23 6.59 -12.27
N CYS A 21 -47.35 6.76 -12.96
CA CYS A 21 -48.28 5.68 -13.28
C CYS A 21 -47.71 4.78 -14.40
N PRO A 22 -48.15 3.52 -14.50
CA PRO A 22 -47.67 2.56 -15.49
C PRO A 22 -47.93 2.97 -16.95
N ASP A 23 -48.88 3.88 -17.18
CA ASP A 23 -49.25 4.43 -18.49
C ASP A 23 -48.51 5.74 -18.84
N GLY A 24 -47.54 6.14 -18.00
CA GLY A 24 -46.75 7.35 -18.18
C GLY A 24 -47.38 8.62 -17.60
N ARG A 25 -48.60 8.56 -17.04
CA ARG A 25 -49.19 9.70 -16.33
C ARG A 25 -48.43 10.00 -15.04
N VAL A 26 -48.38 11.28 -14.67
CA VAL A 26 -47.81 11.73 -13.40
C VAL A 26 -48.93 12.24 -12.50
N LYS A 27 -48.96 11.75 -11.27
CA LYS A 27 -49.83 12.23 -10.20
C LYS A 27 -49.01 12.91 -9.13
N THR A 28 -49.53 13.99 -8.57
CA THR A 28 -48.90 14.68 -7.45
C THR A 28 -49.88 14.84 -6.30
N LEU A 29 -49.36 14.76 -5.08
CA LEU A 29 -50.15 14.93 -3.86
C LEU A 29 -49.33 15.69 -2.82
N LYS A 30 -49.98 16.58 -2.08
CA LYS A 30 -49.40 17.30 -0.94
C LYS A 30 -50.23 17.03 0.30
N LEU A 31 -49.60 16.48 1.33
CA LEU A 31 -50.20 16.23 2.64
C LEU A 31 -49.47 17.03 3.72
N LEU A 32 -50.11 17.24 4.86
CA LEU A 32 -49.39 17.69 6.06
C LEU A 32 -48.49 16.55 6.54
N SER A 33 -47.26 16.85 6.95
CA SER A 33 -46.32 15.83 7.44
C SER A 33 -46.76 15.18 8.75
N GLU A 34 -47.57 15.88 9.54
CA GLU A 34 -48.22 15.40 10.75
C GLU A 34 -49.68 15.88 10.78
N ASP A 35 -50.63 14.94 10.70
CA ASP A 35 -52.07 15.19 10.86
C ASP A 35 -52.74 13.95 11.48
N PRO A 36 -52.42 13.64 12.76
CA PRO A 36 -52.83 12.39 13.42
C PRO A 36 -54.35 12.22 13.52
N GLY A 37 -55.13 13.31 13.37
CA GLY A 37 -56.59 13.24 13.31
C GLY A 37 -57.14 12.67 11.99
N ARG A 38 -56.32 12.56 10.94
CA ARG A 38 -56.73 12.06 9.62
C ARG A 38 -55.91 10.87 9.13
N TYR A 39 -54.63 10.78 9.48
CA TYR A 39 -53.76 9.67 9.08
C TYR A 39 -52.53 9.56 10.00
N SER A 40 -52.03 8.34 10.17
CA SER A 40 -50.88 8.06 11.04
C SER A 40 -49.52 8.39 10.41
N ASP A 41 -49.42 8.33 9.08
CA ASP A 41 -48.18 8.61 8.36
C ASP A 41 -48.49 9.19 6.96
N ALA A 42 -47.94 10.37 6.67
CA ALA A 42 -48.22 11.10 5.44
C ALA A 42 -47.71 10.39 4.17
N PRO A 43 -46.46 9.87 4.10
CA PRO A 43 -46.01 9.05 2.98
C PRO A 43 -46.94 7.86 2.68
N ARG A 44 -47.29 7.09 3.71
CA ARG A 44 -48.16 5.91 3.56
C ARG A 44 -49.56 6.31 3.08
N GLU A 45 -50.14 7.35 3.66
CA GLU A 45 -51.47 7.82 3.27
C GLU A 45 -51.48 8.38 1.84
N ALA A 46 -50.41 9.04 1.40
CA ALA A 46 -50.30 9.53 0.03
C ALA A 46 -50.28 8.39 -0.99
N ILE A 47 -49.50 7.34 -0.74
CA ILE A 47 -49.47 6.13 -1.57
C ILE A 47 -50.86 5.50 -1.60
N ARG A 48 -51.50 5.37 -0.43
CA ARG A 48 -52.85 4.79 -0.30
C ARG A 48 -53.87 5.55 -1.14
N ARG A 49 -53.91 6.88 -1.09
CA ARG A 49 -54.86 7.70 -1.85
C ARG A 49 -54.66 7.56 -3.36
N ILE A 50 -53.41 7.63 -3.82
CA ILE A 50 -53.10 7.53 -5.25
C ILE A 50 -53.45 6.14 -5.77
N LEU A 51 -53.12 5.07 -5.04
CA LEU A 51 -53.47 3.71 -5.47
C LEU A 51 -54.98 3.45 -5.41
N LEU A 52 -55.68 3.92 -4.37
CA LEU A 52 -57.15 3.81 -4.30
C LEU A 52 -57.83 4.55 -5.46
N GLU A 53 -57.32 5.71 -5.88
CA GLU A 53 -57.83 6.44 -7.03
C GLU A 53 -57.62 5.66 -8.35
N GLU A 54 -56.45 5.02 -8.51
CA GLU A 54 -56.05 4.44 -9.79
C GLU A 54 -56.49 2.98 -9.98
N ILE A 55 -56.55 2.18 -8.90
CA ILE A 55 -56.89 0.75 -8.97
C ILE A 55 -58.01 0.35 -7.99
N GLY A 56 -58.65 1.31 -7.31
CA GLY A 56 -59.79 1.07 -6.43
C GLY A 56 -59.45 0.17 -5.25
N GLN A 57 -60.42 -0.61 -4.78
CA GLN A 57 -60.27 -1.46 -3.59
C GLN A 57 -59.17 -2.52 -3.71
N SER A 58 -58.73 -2.83 -4.92
CA SER A 58 -57.59 -3.73 -5.15
C SER A 58 -56.24 -3.18 -4.65
N ALA A 59 -56.17 -1.87 -4.32
CA ALA A 59 -55.02 -1.26 -3.66
C ALA A 59 -54.88 -1.68 -2.18
N ILE A 60 -55.88 -2.33 -1.60
CA ILE A 60 -55.95 -2.65 -0.18
C ILE A 60 -56.03 -4.17 0.00
N THR A 61 -55.16 -4.73 0.82
CA THR A 61 -55.17 -6.15 1.20
C THR A 61 -56.32 -6.46 2.17
N GLU A 62 -56.66 -7.74 2.37
CA GLU A 62 -57.77 -8.16 3.24
C GLU A 62 -57.64 -7.68 4.70
N ASP A 63 -56.40 -7.48 5.16
CA ASP A 63 -56.04 -6.92 6.48
C ASP A 63 -56.02 -5.38 6.52
N GLY A 64 -56.44 -4.71 5.45
CA GLY A 64 -56.58 -3.26 5.38
C GLY A 64 -55.27 -2.50 5.13
N LEU A 65 -54.19 -3.18 4.73
CA LEU A 65 -52.91 -2.58 4.37
C LEU A 65 -52.86 -2.23 2.88
N ILE A 66 -51.85 -1.48 2.47
CA ILE A 66 -51.62 -1.16 1.04
C ILE A 66 -51.02 -2.40 0.38
N ASP A 67 -51.61 -2.85 -0.73
CA ASP A 67 -51.01 -3.90 -1.55
C ASP A 67 -49.76 -3.38 -2.27
N THR A 68 -48.60 -3.88 -1.85
CA THR A 68 -47.30 -3.50 -2.41
C THR A 68 -46.99 -4.18 -3.74
N SER A 69 -47.77 -5.18 -4.17
CA SER A 69 -47.56 -5.91 -5.43
C SER A 69 -47.65 -4.99 -6.67
N ALA A 70 -48.45 -3.91 -6.55
CA ALA A 70 -48.64 -2.87 -7.56
C ALA A 70 -47.50 -1.84 -7.59
N ILE A 71 -46.56 -1.85 -6.65
CA ILE A 71 -45.52 -0.83 -6.52
C ILE A 71 -44.20 -1.33 -7.13
N LEU A 72 -43.58 -0.52 -7.99
CA LEU A 72 -42.25 -0.78 -8.56
C LEU A 72 -41.14 -0.22 -7.66
N SER A 73 -41.29 1.01 -7.19
CA SER A 73 -40.28 1.66 -6.35
C SER A 73 -40.88 2.76 -5.48
N ILE A 74 -40.25 3.01 -4.34
CA ILE A 74 -40.50 4.16 -3.47
C ILE A 74 -39.14 4.79 -3.18
N ARG A 75 -38.97 6.06 -3.53
CA ARG A 75 -37.80 6.87 -3.17
C ARG A 75 -38.25 7.94 -2.21
N MET A 76 -37.60 8.06 -1.06
CA MET A 76 -37.97 9.01 -0.03
C MET A 76 -36.79 9.87 0.39
N GLY A 77 -36.92 11.18 0.21
CA GLY A 77 -36.09 12.20 0.86
C GLY A 77 -36.79 12.72 2.12
N THR A 78 -36.03 13.04 3.17
CA THR A 78 -36.61 13.64 4.37
C THR A 78 -35.67 14.60 5.07
N THR A 79 -36.24 15.66 5.63
CA THR A 79 -35.55 16.62 6.52
C THR A 79 -35.77 16.31 8.01
N VAL A 80 -36.48 15.22 8.35
CA VAL A 80 -36.79 14.84 9.74
C VAL A 80 -35.53 14.60 10.56
N ALA A 81 -34.49 13.99 9.99
CA ALA A 81 -33.22 13.80 10.70
C ALA A 81 -32.52 15.14 11.01
N THR A 82 -32.50 16.05 10.04
CA THR A 82 -31.95 17.40 10.20
C THR A 82 -32.75 18.21 11.22
N ASN A 83 -34.07 18.09 11.22
CA ASN A 83 -34.95 18.75 12.18
C ASN A 83 -34.82 18.14 13.58
N ALA A 84 -34.68 16.82 13.73
CA ALA A 84 -34.42 16.19 15.03
C ALA A 84 -33.09 16.64 15.64
N LEU A 85 -32.07 16.92 14.81
CA LEU A 85 -30.81 17.54 15.22
C LEU A 85 -30.99 19.01 15.64
N LEU A 86 -31.74 19.80 14.88
CA LEU A 86 -32.05 21.20 15.21
C LEU A 86 -32.90 21.33 16.48
N GLU A 87 -33.88 20.43 16.65
CA GLU A 87 -34.82 20.38 17.78
C GLU A 87 -34.28 19.59 18.98
N ARG A 88 -33.09 18.96 18.85
CA ARG A 88 -32.43 18.16 19.89
C ARG A 88 -33.26 16.97 20.42
N LYS A 89 -34.02 16.32 19.55
CA LYS A 89 -34.86 15.15 19.88
C LYS A 89 -34.13 13.80 19.77
N GLY A 90 -32.81 13.80 19.62
CA GLY A 90 -31.97 12.59 19.47
C GLY A 90 -31.32 12.10 20.78
N ASP A 91 -30.61 10.97 20.69
CA ASP A 91 -29.88 10.36 21.81
C ASP A 91 -28.71 11.24 22.33
N PRO A 92 -28.27 11.04 23.59
CA PRO A 92 -27.10 11.72 24.15
C PRO A 92 -25.84 11.57 23.28
N VAL A 93 -25.24 12.70 22.91
CA VAL A 93 -24.04 12.74 22.05
C VAL A 93 -22.76 12.86 22.88
N ALA A 94 -21.68 12.15 22.50
CA ALA A 94 -20.34 12.36 23.04
C ALA A 94 -19.44 13.07 22.01
N LEU A 95 -18.59 13.99 22.46
CA LEU A 95 -17.60 14.70 21.66
C LEU A 95 -16.24 14.01 21.82
N VAL A 96 -15.56 13.68 20.74
CA VAL A 96 -14.18 13.16 20.81
C VAL A 96 -13.25 14.21 20.22
N VAL A 97 -12.29 14.69 21.02
CA VAL A 97 -11.35 15.78 20.68
C VAL A 97 -9.94 15.42 21.16
N ASN A 98 -9.05 16.41 21.24
CA ASN A 98 -7.66 16.24 21.62
C ASN A 98 -7.46 16.69 23.07
N ARG A 99 -6.38 16.23 23.72
CA ARG A 99 -6.04 16.65 25.08
C ARG A 99 -5.90 18.17 25.17
N GLY A 100 -6.67 18.81 26.05
CA GLY A 100 -6.71 20.26 26.23
C GLY A 100 -7.73 20.99 25.34
N PHE A 101 -8.50 20.29 24.51
CA PHE A 101 -9.51 20.88 23.62
C PHE A 101 -10.94 20.59 24.05
N ARG A 102 -11.13 20.15 25.30
CA ARG A 102 -12.44 19.86 25.89
C ARG A 102 -13.47 20.99 25.70
N ASP A 103 -13.01 22.22 25.76
CA ASP A 103 -13.86 23.41 25.72
C ASP A 103 -13.99 24.03 24.32
N LEU A 104 -13.43 23.43 23.27
CA LEU A 104 -13.35 24.04 21.93
C LEU A 104 -14.72 24.46 21.39
N LEU A 105 -15.72 23.57 21.46
CA LEU A 105 -17.08 23.86 21.01
C LEU A 105 -17.88 24.73 22.01
N TYR A 106 -17.49 24.76 23.28
CA TYR A 106 -18.06 25.66 24.30
C TYR A 106 -17.55 27.11 24.14
N ILE A 107 -16.28 27.27 23.76
CA ILE A 107 -15.67 28.57 23.45
C ILE A 107 -16.28 29.12 22.15
N GLY A 108 -16.47 28.26 21.14
CA GLY A 108 -17.07 28.63 19.86
C GLY A 108 -16.11 29.47 19.00
N ASN A 109 -16.68 30.30 18.12
CA ASN A 109 -15.92 31.27 17.31
C ASN A 109 -16.28 32.71 17.72
N GLN A 110 -15.61 33.71 17.13
CA GLN A 110 -15.90 35.13 17.40
C GLN A 110 -17.14 35.66 16.66
N ALA A 111 -17.92 34.81 15.98
CA ALA A 111 -19.09 35.27 15.26
C ALA A 111 -20.12 35.79 16.27
N ARG A 112 -20.46 37.09 16.16
CA ARG A 112 -21.54 37.71 16.92
C ARG A 112 -22.68 38.02 15.96
N PRO A 113 -23.74 37.19 15.89
CA PRO A 113 -24.90 37.45 15.04
C PRO A 113 -25.55 38.80 15.35
N SER A 114 -25.41 39.28 16.58
CA SER A 114 -25.85 40.61 17.02
C SER A 114 -24.69 41.32 17.73
N ILE A 115 -23.90 42.07 16.96
CA ILE A 115 -22.61 42.63 17.39
C ILE A 115 -22.71 43.59 18.59
N PHE A 116 -23.88 44.17 18.82
CA PHE A 116 -24.17 45.14 19.90
C PHE A 116 -24.99 44.58 21.06
N ALA A 117 -25.29 43.27 21.08
CA ALA A 117 -26.04 42.68 22.20
C ALA A 117 -25.21 42.74 23.51
N LEU A 118 -25.76 43.35 24.55
CA LEU A 118 -25.12 43.46 25.88
C LEU A 118 -25.19 42.15 26.68
N ASP A 119 -26.21 41.32 26.44
CA ASP A 119 -26.37 39.98 27.03
C ASP A 119 -26.20 38.90 25.93
N ILE A 120 -25.00 38.34 25.82
CA ILE A 120 -24.67 37.33 24.80
C ILE A 120 -25.15 35.95 25.30
N ARG A 121 -26.25 35.45 24.73
CA ARG A 121 -26.69 34.07 24.96
C ARG A 121 -25.97 33.11 24.03
N LYS A 122 -25.06 32.30 24.59
CA LYS A 122 -24.37 31.23 23.84
C LYS A 122 -25.32 30.06 23.56
N PRO A 123 -25.26 29.43 22.37
CA PRO A 123 -25.96 28.18 22.12
C PRO A 123 -25.50 27.11 23.11
N SER A 124 -26.42 26.27 23.59
CA SER A 124 -26.05 25.12 24.42
C SER A 124 -25.31 24.07 23.59
N ASN A 125 -24.38 23.34 24.21
CA ASN A 125 -23.64 22.29 23.51
C ASN A 125 -24.54 21.09 23.19
N LEU A 126 -24.29 20.40 22.07
CA LEU A 126 -25.03 19.18 21.69
C LEU A 126 -24.55 17.94 22.48
N TYR A 127 -23.28 17.95 22.90
CA TYR A 127 -22.61 16.83 23.55
C TYR A 127 -22.73 16.86 25.08
N LYS A 128 -22.75 15.67 25.70
CA LYS A 128 -22.76 15.47 27.16
C LYS A 128 -21.40 15.07 27.76
N THR A 129 -20.54 14.43 26.99
CA THR A 129 -19.22 13.93 27.44
C THR A 129 -18.15 14.25 26.40
N VAL A 130 -16.88 14.38 26.83
CA VAL A 130 -15.74 14.65 25.96
C VAL A 130 -14.64 13.59 26.13
N ILE A 131 -14.12 13.02 25.05
CA ILE A 131 -13.04 12.00 25.02
C ILE A 131 -11.82 12.57 24.30
N GLU A 132 -10.63 12.51 24.90
CA GLU A 132 -9.39 13.10 24.35
C GLU A 132 -8.44 12.01 23.82
N ALA A 133 -8.33 11.78 22.49
CA ALA A 133 -7.69 10.56 21.94
C ALA A 133 -6.72 10.73 20.75
N PHE A 134 -6.66 11.89 20.10
CA PHE A 134 -5.92 12.04 18.83
C PHE A 134 -4.41 11.88 18.97
N LEU A 135 -3.76 12.47 19.99
CA LEU A 135 -2.29 12.47 20.09
C LEU A 135 -1.72 11.07 20.34
N ASP A 136 -2.41 10.26 21.14
CA ASP A 136 -1.99 8.87 21.40
C ASP A 136 -2.11 8.03 20.13
N ARG A 137 -3.20 8.20 19.38
CA ARG A 137 -3.39 7.54 18.08
C ARG A 137 -2.40 8.05 17.03
N TYR A 138 -2.11 9.35 16.99
CA TYR A 138 -1.11 9.95 16.11
C TYR A 138 0.28 9.38 16.42
N ARG A 139 0.67 9.31 17.70
CA ARG A 139 1.96 8.73 18.10
C ARG A 139 2.05 7.24 17.76
N MET A 140 0.96 6.49 17.94
CA MET A 140 0.89 5.08 17.60
C MET A 140 1.05 4.83 16.08
N GLU A 141 0.46 5.70 15.26
CA GLU A 141 0.51 5.58 13.80
C GLU A 141 1.85 6.10 13.22
N PHE A 142 2.30 7.27 13.68
CA PHE A 142 3.44 7.99 13.08
C PHE A 142 4.77 7.80 13.83
N GLY A 143 4.75 7.26 15.05
CA GLY A 143 5.95 7.05 15.88
C GLY A 143 6.48 8.30 16.61
N PHE A 144 5.95 9.49 16.31
CA PHE A 144 6.31 10.77 16.94
C PHE A 144 5.09 11.69 17.07
N VAL A 145 5.23 12.81 17.79
CA VAL A 145 4.21 13.88 17.87
C VAL A 145 4.85 15.21 17.46
N ILE A 146 4.10 16.07 16.77
CA ILE A 146 4.57 17.40 16.40
C ILE A 146 4.22 18.37 17.54
N THR A 147 5.21 18.78 18.30
CA THR A 147 5.04 19.72 19.42
C THR A 147 4.87 21.15 18.93
N GLY A 148 3.97 21.93 19.56
CA GLY A 148 3.84 23.37 19.29
C GLY A 148 2.99 23.76 18.07
N ARG A 149 2.37 22.79 17.37
CA ARG A 149 1.47 23.06 16.23
C ARG A 149 0.00 23.05 16.67
N LYS A 150 -0.80 23.96 16.10
CA LYS A 150 -2.26 23.93 16.26
C LYS A 150 -2.81 22.70 15.53
N ILE A 151 -3.71 21.97 16.16
CA ILE A 151 -4.42 20.86 15.52
C ILE A 151 -5.63 21.44 14.78
N ILE A 152 -5.74 21.14 13.48
CA ILE A 152 -6.83 21.61 12.61
C ILE A 152 -7.81 20.45 12.42
N ILE A 153 -9.10 20.72 12.61
CA ILE A 153 -10.18 19.78 12.25
C ILE A 153 -10.58 20.11 10.81
N ASP A 154 -10.23 19.24 9.88
CA ASP A 154 -10.49 19.41 8.45
C ASP A 154 -11.88 18.87 8.02
N ASP A 155 -12.29 17.74 8.61
CA ASP A 155 -13.55 17.05 8.30
C ASP A 155 -14.22 16.54 9.59
N ILE A 156 -15.55 16.52 9.61
CA ILE A 156 -16.37 15.95 10.68
C ILE A 156 -17.32 14.92 10.06
N ARG A 157 -17.10 13.64 10.35
CA ARG A 157 -17.95 12.54 9.88
C ARG A 157 -18.94 12.11 10.95
N VAL A 158 -20.23 12.13 10.60
CA VAL A 158 -21.31 11.63 11.45
C VAL A 158 -21.78 10.27 10.92
N ARG A 159 -21.68 9.22 11.74
CA ARG A 159 -22.23 7.89 11.43
C ARG A 159 -23.43 7.62 12.35
N GLY A 160 -24.62 7.52 11.74
CA GLY A 160 -25.82 7.03 12.42
C GLY A 160 -25.89 5.51 12.35
N LEU A 161 -26.20 4.85 13.47
CA LEU A 161 -26.45 3.41 13.55
C LEU A 161 -27.92 3.21 13.93
N GLY A 162 -28.73 2.71 13.00
CA GLY A 162 -30.10 2.29 13.29
C GLY A 162 -30.11 0.85 13.79
N LYS A 163 -30.78 0.59 14.91
CA LYS A 163 -30.98 -0.78 15.41
C LYS A 163 -32.32 -1.30 14.90
N THR A 164 -32.28 -2.27 14.00
CA THR A 164 -33.47 -3.05 13.63
C THR A 164 -33.57 -4.22 14.62
N PHE A 165 -34.74 -4.42 15.23
CA PHE A 165 -34.95 -5.59 16.09
C PHE A 165 -35.06 -6.83 15.20
N ALA A 166 -33.96 -7.57 15.08
CA ALA A 166 -34.04 -8.96 14.65
C ALA A 166 -34.78 -9.75 15.75
N PRO A 167 -35.63 -10.73 15.40
CA PRO A 167 -36.18 -11.64 16.39
C PRO A 167 -35.03 -12.30 17.17
N PRO A 168 -35.15 -12.44 18.50
CA PRO A 168 -34.11 -13.05 19.31
C PRO A 168 -33.84 -14.47 18.82
N GLU A 169 -32.56 -14.81 18.66
CA GLU A 169 -32.14 -16.19 18.38
C GLU A 169 -32.67 -17.11 19.47
N GLN A 170 -33.23 -18.25 19.06
CA GLN A 170 -33.80 -19.24 19.97
C GLN A 170 -32.68 -20.02 20.66
N ASP A 171 -32.89 -20.33 21.93
CA ASP A 171 -31.99 -21.21 22.67
C ASP A 171 -32.21 -22.66 22.26
N ILE A 172 -31.12 -23.43 22.15
CA ILE A 172 -31.19 -24.88 21.99
C ILE A 172 -31.36 -25.56 23.36
N SER A 173 -31.73 -26.84 23.35
CA SER A 173 -31.94 -27.61 24.58
C SER A 173 -30.62 -27.79 25.37
N SER A 174 -30.68 -27.75 26.70
CA SER A 174 -29.49 -27.79 27.58
C SER A 174 -29.08 -29.19 28.00
N ALA A 175 -27.77 -29.43 28.05
CA ALA A 175 -27.09 -30.71 28.28
C ALA A 175 -26.99 -31.15 29.76
N VAL A 176 -27.91 -30.76 30.66
CA VAL A 176 -27.73 -30.99 32.12
C VAL A 176 -27.63 -32.50 32.43
N GLY A 177 -26.38 -33.01 32.57
CA GLY A 177 -26.07 -34.40 32.90
C GLY A 177 -26.02 -35.38 31.72
N THR A 178 -26.03 -34.91 30.47
CA THR A 178 -25.94 -35.76 29.27
C THR A 178 -24.50 -35.84 28.74
N ILE A 179 -24.11 -37.02 28.24
CA ILE A 179 -22.82 -37.21 27.55
C ILE A 179 -23.08 -37.08 26.04
N PRO A 180 -22.29 -36.28 25.29
CA PRO A 180 -22.44 -36.15 23.85
C PRO A 180 -22.38 -37.51 23.14
N GLN A 181 -23.35 -37.78 22.26
CA GLN A 181 -23.40 -39.05 21.53
C GLN A 181 -22.36 -39.10 20.42
N VAL A 182 -21.48 -40.09 20.47
CA VAL A 182 -20.57 -40.43 19.36
C VAL A 182 -21.38 -41.18 18.30
N GLU A 183 -21.30 -40.72 17.05
CA GLU A 183 -21.98 -41.36 15.91
C GLU A 183 -21.13 -42.48 15.30
N GLU A 184 -19.84 -42.21 15.15
CA GLU A 184 -18.86 -43.14 14.59
C GLU A 184 -17.48 -42.82 15.17
N VAL A 185 -16.55 -43.78 15.10
CA VAL A 185 -15.12 -43.52 15.31
C VAL A 185 -14.39 -43.82 14.01
N THR A 186 -13.62 -42.87 13.51
CA THR A 186 -12.87 -43.00 12.25
C THR A 186 -11.38 -42.70 12.46
N SER A 187 -10.52 -43.24 11.59
CA SER A 187 -9.07 -43.03 11.69
C SER A 187 -8.69 -41.70 11.02
N VAL A 188 -8.15 -40.76 11.80
CA VAL A 188 -7.69 -39.46 11.31
C VAL A 188 -6.20 -39.31 11.58
N PHE A 189 -5.45 -38.83 10.59
CA PHE A 189 -4.01 -38.61 10.73
C PHE A 189 -3.73 -37.22 11.29
N PHE A 190 -3.07 -37.17 12.45
CA PHE A 190 -2.54 -35.94 13.05
C PHE A 190 -1.00 -35.98 13.01
N GLU A 191 -0.34 -34.90 13.43
CA GLU A 191 1.12 -34.78 13.39
C GLU A 191 1.85 -35.88 14.21
N GLY A 192 1.19 -36.45 15.22
CA GLY A 192 1.68 -37.59 16.01
C GLY A 192 1.33 -38.98 15.45
N GLY A 193 0.75 -39.06 14.26
CA GLY A 193 0.29 -40.29 13.62
C GLY A 193 -1.23 -40.44 13.54
N ALA A 194 -1.68 -41.58 13.02
CA ALA A 194 -3.09 -41.93 12.94
C ALA A 194 -3.69 -42.14 14.34
N ARG A 195 -4.86 -41.55 14.60
CA ARG A 195 -5.61 -41.69 15.85
C ARG A 195 -7.08 -42.00 15.56
N ASP A 196 -7.64 -42.89 16.36
CA ASP A 196 -9.08 -43.15 16.37
C ASP A 196 -9.80 -41.91 16.92
N THR A 197 -10.66 -41.33 16.10
CA THR A 197 -11.24 -40.01 16.32
C THR A 197 -12.76 -40.11 16.30
N PRO A 198 -13.45 -39.78 17.41
CA PRO A 198 -14.91 -39.79 17.46
C PRO A 198 -15.51 -38.69 16.57
N VAL A 199 -16.59 -39.07 15.90
CA VAL A 199 -17.40 -38.23 15.02
C VAL A 199 -18.71 -37.89 15.74
N TYR A 200 -19.07 -36.61 15.75
CA TYR A 200 -20.29 -36.07 16.33
C TYR A 200 -21.10 -35.34 15.26
N LEU A 201 -22.43 -35.39 15.34
CA LEU A 201 -23.31 -34.54 14.52
C LEU A 201 -23.70 -33.30 15.33
N CYS A 202 -23.43 -32.12 14.81
CA CYS A 202 -23.75 -30.85 15.47
C CYS A 202 -25.24 -30.74 15.83
N SER A 203 -26.12 -31.27 14.99
CA SER A 203 -27.57 -31.30 15.20
C SER A 203 -28.03 -32.15 16.41
N LYS A 204 -27.15 -33.00 16.95
CA LYS A 204 -27.41 -33.85 18.13
C LYS A 204 -26.75 -33.32 19.40
N LEU A 205 -25.97 -32.24 19.31
CA LEU A 205 -25.32 -31.63 20.45
C LEU A 205 -26.28 -30.67 21.17
N LEU A 206 -26.10 -30.56 22.48
CA LEU A 206 -26.91 -29.76 23.38
C LEU A 206 -26.08 -28.62 23.97
N ALA A 207 -26.75 -27.55 24.40
CA ALA A 207 -26.09 -26.41 25.02
C ALA A 207 -25.36 -26.83 26.32
N GLY A 208 -24.05 -26.55 26.37
CA GLY A 208 -23.16 -26.95 27.45
C GLY A 208 -22.38 -28.24 27.21
N ASP A 209 -22.61 -28.93 26.09
CA ASP A 209 -21.77 -30.07 25.70
C ASP A 209 -20.32 -29.63 25.51
N VAL A 210 -19.39 -30.40 26.09
CA VAL A 210 -17.95 -30.19 25.95
C VAL A 210 -17.34 -31.46 25.36
N ILE A 211 -16.68 -31.31 24.22
CA ILE A 211 -16.04 -32.42 23.51
C ILE A 211 -14.52 -32.18 23.49
N PRO A 212 -13.71 -33.05 24.11
CA PRO A 212 -12.26 -32.97 24.00
C PRO A 212 -11.79 -33.44 22.61
N GLY A 213 -10.76 -32.79 22.08
CA GLY A 213 -10.07 -33.24 20.88
C GLY A 213 -9.15 -34.45 21.17
N PRO A 214 -8.82 -35.26 20.14
CA PRO A 214 -9.23 -35.13 18.76
C PRO A 214 -10.71 -35.51 18.54
N ALA A 215 -11.43 -34.75 17.71
CA ALA A 215 -12.82 -35.03 17.33
C ALA A 215 -13.15 -34.49 15.94
N VAL A 216 -14.14 -35.08 15.27
CA VAL A 216 -14.74 -34.56 14.04
C VAL A 216 -16.18 -34.17 14.33
N LEU A 217 -16.57 -32.94 14.05
CA LEU A 217 -17.96 -32.49 14.13
C LEU A 217 -18.50 -32.28 12.72
N ILE A 218 -19.64 -32.89 12.43
CA ILE A 218 -20.32 -32.78 11.14
C ILE A 218 -21.55 -31.91 11.34
N ASP A 219 -21.60 -30.84 10.56
CA ASP A 219 -22.72 -29.92 10.41
C ASP A 219 -23.28 -30.02 8.98
N ASP A 220 -24.46 -29.46 8.72
CA ASP A 220 -25.15 -29.55 7.42
C ASP A 220 -24.32 -28.95 6.27
N LEU A 221 -23.43 -27.99 6.57
CA LEU A 221 -22.60 -27.29 5.57
C LEU A 221 -21.10 -27.44 5.80
N SER A 222 -20.67 -28.08 6.89
CA SER A 222 -19.25 -28.10 7.25
C SER A 222 -18.83 -29.37 8.01
N THR A 223 -17.54 -29.68 7.93
CA THR A 223 -16.90 -30.70 8.76
C THR A 223 -15.77 -30.03 9.52
N ILE A 224 -15.88 -29.98 10.84
CA ILE A 224 -14.98 -29.29 11.73
C ILE A 224 -14.08 -30.32 12.40
N LEU A 225 -12.78 -30.22 12.15
CA LEU A 225 -11.76 -31.03 12.81
C LEU A 225 -11.27 -30.32 14.07
N VAL A 226 -11.48 -30.93 15.22
CA VAL A 226 -10.94 -30.46 16.51
C VAL A 226 -9.65 -31.22 16.78
N GLU A 227 -8.53 -30.51 16.79
CA GLU A 227 -7.20 -31.10 16.99
C GLU A 227 -7.00 -31.64 18.42
N PRO A 228 -6.03 -32.57 18.62
CA PRO A 228 -5.57 -32.94 19.95
C PRO A 228 -5.20 -31.71 20.80
N ASP A 229 -5.47 -31.76 22.10
CA ASP A 229 -5.28 -30.65 23.07
C ASP A 229 -6.27 -29.47 22.92
N CYS A 230 -7.08 -29.43 21.87
CA CYS A 230 -8.23 -28.53 21.80
C CYS A 230 -9.45 -29.14 22.50
N ARG A 231 -10.43 -28.31 22.85
CA ARG A 231 -11.79 -28.75 23.20
C ARG A 231 -12.81 -27.84 22.54
N VAL A 232 -13.98 -28.38 22.24
CA VAL A 232 -15.10 -27.58 21.76
C VAL A 232 -16.22 -27.56 22.79
N GLU A 233 -16.87 -26.42 22.92
CA GLU A 233 -18.00 -26.16 23.80
C GLU A 233 -19.18 -25.64 22.98
N MET A 234 -20.35 -26.22 23.18
CA MET A 234 -21.59 -25.79 22.53
C MET A 234 -22.28 -24.69 23.35
N THR A 235 -22.52 -23.52 22.75
CA THR A 235 -23.19 -22.41 23.44
C THR A 235 -24.70 -22.64 23.57
N GLN A 236 -25.37 -21.80 24.36
CA GLN A 236 -26.84 -21.79 24.46
C GLN A 236 -27.54 -21.48 23.12
N LYS A 237 -26.82 -20.86 22.18
CA LYS A 237 -27.32 -20.51 20.84
C LYS A 237 -27.00 -21.54 19.77
N GLY A 238 -26.25 -22.59 20.11
CA GLY A 238 -25.79 -23.58 19.13
C GLY A 238 -24.49 -23.20 18.40
N ASP A 239 -23.79 -22.17 18.87
CA ASP A 239 -22.45 -21.86 18.37
C ASP A 239 -21.41 -22.82 18.95
N LEU A 240 -20.35 -23.08 18.20
CA LEU A 240 -19.21 -23.85 18.66
C LEU A 240 -18.08 -22.90 19.09
N ILE A 241 -17.72 -22.93 20.38
CA ILE A 241 -16.52 -22.27 20.90
C ILE A 241 -15.40 -23.31 20.96
N ILE A 242 -14.39 -23.15 20.12
CA ILE A 242 -13.18 -23.99 20.16
C ILE A 242 -12.15 -23.31 21.07
N HIS A 243 -11.88 -23.95 22.20
CA HIS A 243 -10.77 -23.59 23.07
C HIS A 243 -9.53 -24.32 22.58
N VAL A 244 -8.59 -23.56 22.02
CA VAL A 244 -7.31 -24.08 21.55
C VAL A 244 -6.42 -24.31 22.78
N GLY A 245 -5.96 -25.55 22.98
CA GLY A 245 -4.97 -25.87 24.01
C GLY A 245 -3.63 -25.20 23.73
N SER A 246 -2.69 -25.30 24.67
CA SER A 246 -1.33 -24.77 24.44
C SER A 246 -0.57 -25.52 23.35
N GLY A 247 -1.00 -26.75 23.03
CA GLY A 247 -0.27 -27.69 22.18
C GLY A 247 1.08 -28.06 22.77
N GLU A 248 1.78 -29.00 22.13
CA GLU A 248 3.24 -29.02 22.24
C GLU A 248 3.79 -27.90 21.37
N ILE A 249 4.20 -26.79 21.98
CA ILE A 249 4.97 -25.76 21.28
C ILE A 249 6.31 -26.39 20.90
N ARG A 250 6.42 -26.87 19.65
CA ARG A 250 7.70 -27.30 19.12
C ARG A 250 8.61 -26.08 19.02
N PRO A 251 9.75 -26.06 19.70
CA PRO A 251 10.67 -24.95 19.55
C PRO A 251 11.15 -24.95 18.11
N ILE A 252 11.05 -23.79 17.46
CA ILE A 252 11.68 -23.61 16.15
C ILE A 252 13.14 -23.29 16.41
N TYR A 253 14.02 -24.06 15.79
CA TYR A 253 15.45 -23.93 15.95
C TYR A 253 16.08 -23.28 14.72
N GLU A 254 17.36 -22.94 14.82
CA GLU A 254 18.22 -22.43 13.75
C GLU A 254 18.59 -23.51 12.71
N LYS A 255 17.65 -24.40 12.40
CA LYS A 255 17.79 -25.49 11.44
C LYS A 255 16.80 -25.28 10.32
N LEU A 256 17.27 -25.42 9.07
CA LEU A 256 16.46 -25.31 7.88
C LEU A 256 15.29 -26.31 7.92
N ASP A 257 14.08 -25.78 7.85
CA ASP A 257 12.83 -26.50 7.63
C ASP A 257 12.07 -25.83 6.49
N ALA A 258 11.55 -26.62 5.55
CA ALA A 258 10.93 -26.09 4.34
C ALA A 258 9.61 -25.35 4.62
N VAL A 259 8.82 -25.83 5.58
CA VAL A 259 7.56 -25.20 5.97
C VAL A 259 7.85 -23.87 6.66
N GLN A 260 8.80 -23.86 7.60
CA GLN A 260 9.22 -22.64 8.28
C GLN A 260 9.85 -21.65 7.29
N LEU A 261 10.66 -22.09 6.33
CA LEU A 261 11.23 -21.22 5.30
C LEU A 261 10.13 -20.46 4.55
N SER A 262 9.07 -21.17 4.15
CA SER A 262 7.90 -20.56 3.51
C SER A 262 7.18 -19.58 4.45
N ILE A 263 6.98 -19.94 5.72
CA ILE A 263 6.34 -19.08 6.72
C ILE A 263 7.13 -17.79 6.92
N PHE A 264 8.44 -17.88 7.17
CA PHE A 264 9.31 -16.72 7.38
C PHE A 264 9.39 -15.84 6.13
N SER A 265 9.49 -16.43 4.94
CA SER A 265 9.46 -15.70 3.66
C SER A 265 8.19 -14.85 3.52
N HIS A 266 7.02 -15.44 3.78
CA HIS A 266 5.74 -14.72 3.74
C HIS A 266 5.61 -13.70 4.87
N ARG A 267 6.15 -13.97 6.06
CA ARG A 267 6.15 -13.02 7.19
C ARG A 267 6.99 -11.77 6.85
N PHE A 268 8.21 -11.94 6.35
CA PHE A 268 9.06 -10.82 5.93
C PHE A 268 8.44 -10.01 4.79
N MET A 269 7.88 -10.68 3.77
CA MET A 269 7.14 -10.01 2.70
C MET A 269 5.95 -9.20 3.25
N SER A 270 5.14 -9.81 4.13
CA SER A 270 4.01 -9.15 4.77
C SER A 270 4.42 -7.91 5.57
N ILE A 271 5.59 -7.91 6.21
CA ILE A 271 6.13 -6.72 6.89
C ILE A 271 6.30 -5.57 5.90
N ALA A 272 7.03 -5.83 4.81
CA ALA A 272 7.28 -4.83 3.77
C ALA A 272 5.97 -4.31 3.14
N GLU A 273 5.00 -5.18 2.87
CA GLU A 273 3.70 -4.78 2.33
C GLU A 273 2.87 -3.95 3.31
N GLN A 274 2.89 -4.31 4.60
CA GLN A 274 2.18 -3.53 5.63
C GLN A 274 2.78 -2.14 5.78
N MET A 275 4.11 -2.02 5.73
CA MET A 275 4.78 -0.71 5.65
C MET A 275 4.29 0.07 4.42
N GLY A 276 4.24 -0.56 3.25
CA GLY A 276 3.74 0.08 2.02
C GLY A 276 2.28 0.54 2.11
N ARG A 277 1.41 -0.24 2.73
CA ARG A 277 0.00 0.14 2.97
C ARG A 277 -0.13 1.34 3.90
N VAL A 278 0.71 1.44 4.94
CA VAL A 278 0.76 2.62 5.82
C VAL A 278 1.25 3.84 5.05
N LEU A 279 2.32 3.70 4.28
CA LEU A 279 2.88 4.79 3.46
C LEU A 279 1.82 5.34 2.50
N GLN A 280 1.21 4.48 1.70
CA GLN A 280 0.17 4.88 0.73
C GLN A 280 -1.01 5.59 1.40
N ARG A 281 -1.49 5.09 2.55
CA ARG A 281 -2.65 5.67 3.24
C ARG A 281 -2.36 7.04 3.85
N THR A 282 -1.14 7.24 4.36
CA THR A 282 -0.75 8.44 5.11
C THR A 282 -0.09 9.51 4.24
N SER A 283 0.46 9.16 3.08
CA SER A 283 0.97 10.11 2.08
C SER A 283 -0.15 10.97 1.49
N ILE A 284 0.21 12.17 1.05
CA ILE A 284 -0.72 13.12 0.42
C ILE A 284 -0.41 13.33 -1.06
N SER A 285 0.85 13.24 -1.47
CA SER A 285 1.21 13.50 -2.87
C SER A 285 0.60 12.46 -3.80
N THR A 286 0.30 12.91 -5.02
CA THR A 286 -0.24 12.07 -6.09
C THR A 286 0.73 10.92 -6.43
N ASN A 287 2.04 11.17 -6.39
CA ASN A 287 3.09 10.21 -6.72
C ASN A 287 3.10 9.00 -5.79
N ILE A 288 3.06 9.22 -4.47
CA ILE A 288 3.09 8.12 -3.50
C ILE A 288 1.69 7.51 -3.35
N LYS A 289 0.66 8.36 -3.19
CA LYS A 289 -0.70 7.90 -2.84
C LYS A 289 -1.41 7.18 -3.96
N GLU A 290 -1.37 7.76 -5.17
CA GLU A 290 -2.16 7.29 -6.32
C GLU A 290 -1.29 6.46 -7.27
N ARG A 291 -0.11 6.99 -7.63
CA ARG A 291 0.80 6.36 -8.60
C ARG A 291 1.61 5.20 -8.03
N LEU A 292 1.68 5.08 -6.70
CA LEU A 292 2.45 4.06 -5.98
C LEU A 292 3.95 4.11 -6.26
N ASP A 293 4.49 5.30 -6.48
CA ASP A 293 5.90 5.53 -6.75
C ASP A 293 6.72 5.55 -5.44
N PHE A 294 6.75 4.40 -4.77
CA PHE A 294 7.46 4.18 -3.53
C PHE A 294 7.87 2.71 -3.37
N SER A 295 8.76 2.39 -2.43
CA SER A 295 9.04 1.01 -2.01
C SER A 295 9.34 0.94 -0.52
N CYS A 296 9.03 -0.19 0.09
CA CYS A 296 9.27 -0.47 1.50
C CYS A 296 10.00 -1.81 1.62
N ALA A 297 11.06 -1.85 2.41
CA ALA A 297 11.92 -3.02 2.50
C ALA A 297 12.50 -3.23 3.90
N LEU A 298 12.83 -4.49 4.17
CA LEU A 298 13.52 -4.96 5.36
C LEU A 298 14.94 -5.39 4.99
N PHE A 299 15.90 -5.05 5.86
CA PHE A 299 17.31 -5.32 5.68
C PHE A 299 17.90 -5.98 6.92
N GLY A 300 18.86 -6.87 6.71
CA GLY A 300 19.61 -7.54 7.77
C GLY A 300 20.52 -6.58 8.55
N PRO A 301 21.21 -7.07 9.59
CA PRO A 301 22.15 -6.28 10.39
C PRO A 301 23.34 -5.73 9.58
N ASP A 302 23.66 -6.39 8.46
CA ASP A 302 24.68 -6.00 7.48
C ASP A 302 24.17 -5.00 6.43
N GLY A 303 22.88 -4.64 6.48
CA GLY A 303 22.20 -3.80 5.50
C GLY A 303 21.81 -4.53 4.23
N GLY A 304 21.95 -5.86 4.18
CA GLY A 304 21.55 -6.69 3.06
C GLY A 304 20.04 -6.80 2.89
N LEU A 305 19.53 -6.72 1.66
CA LEU A 305 18.09 -6.80 1.39
C LEU A 305 17.54 -8.19 1.79
N VAL A 306 16.54 -8.21 2.66
CA VAL A 306 15.85 -9.43 3.12
C VAL A 306 14.57 -9.63 2.34
N SER A 307 13.74 -8.59 2.28
CA SER A 307 12.48 -8.61 1.57
C SER A 307 12.11 -7.20 1.13
N ASN A 308 11.58 -7.08 -0.08
CA ASN A 308 10.95 -5.88 -0.59
C ASN A 308 9.53 -6.23 -1.02
N ALA A 309 8.56 -5.39 -0.68
CA ALA A 309 7.23 -5.50 -1.26
C ALA A 309 7.30 -5.29 -2.79
N PRO A 310 6.36 -5.85 -3.58
CA PRO A 310 6.42 -5.84 -5.05
C PRO A 310 6.11 -4.45 -5.62
N HIS A 311 7.00 -3.50 -5.35
CA HIS A 311 6.92 -2.11 -5.73
C HIS A 311 7.92 -1.81 -6.88
N ILE A 312 8.47 -0.60 -6.94
CA ILE A 312 9.29 -0.11 -8.05
C ILE A 312 10.61 -0.89 -8.20
N PRO A 313 10.87 -1.54 -9.36
CA PRO A 313 12.09 -2.33 -9.56
C PRO A 313 13.41 -1.55 -9.56
N VAL A 314 13.41 -0.25 -9.85
CA VAL A 314 14.66 0.53 -9.76
C VAL A 314 15.12 0.75 -8.31
N HIS A 315 14.22 0.64 -7.32
CA HIS A 315 14.56 0.82 -5.90
C HIS A 315 15.33 -0.37 -5.29
N LEU A 316 15.31 -1.54 -5.93
CA LEU A 316 15.74 -2.81 -5.36
C LEU A 316 17.18 -2.82 -4.82
N GLY A 317 18.16 -2.95 -5.70
CA GLY A 317 19.59 -2.94 -5.34
C GLY A 317 20.03 -1.59 -4.79
N ALA A 318 19.35 -0.52 -5.21
CA ALA A 318 19.66 0.84 -4.79
C ALA A 318 19.40 1.09 -3.30
N MET A 319 18.29 0.61 -2.75
CA MET A 319 18.01 0.78 -1.31
C MET A 319 19.01 0.01 -0.44
N GLN A 320 19.44 -1.18 -0.86
CA GLN A 320 20.50 -1.93 -0.18
C GLN A 320 21.81 -1.13 -0.12
N GLU A 321 22.26 -0.60 -1.26
CA GLU A 321 23.44 0.27 -1.31
C GLU A 321 23.31 1.49 -0.40
N THR A 322 22.12 2.10 -0.32
CA THR A 322 21.87 3.21 0.61
C THR A 322 22.00 2.78 2.07
N VAL A 323 21.38 1.67 2.48
CA VAL A 323 21.46 1.19 3.87
C VAL A 323 22.90 0.83 4.22
N GLN A 324 23.61 0.12 3.34
CA GLN A 324 25.02 -0.23 3.54
C GLN A 324 25.94 1.00 3.58
N PHE A 325 25.67 2.03 2.78
CA PHE A 325 26.38 3.31 2.88
C PHE A 325 26.18 3.94 4.25
N GLN A 326 24.93 4.03 4.73
CA GLN A 326 24.65 4.62 6.05
C GLN A 326 25.27 3.81 7.19
N LEU A 327 25.32 2.48 7.07
CA LEU A 327 26.03 1.60 8.01
C LEU A 327 27.53 1.93 8.07
N ARG A 328 28.19 2.10 6.92
CA ARG A 328 29.61 2.50 6.86
C ARG A 328 29.85 3.89 7.43
N THR A 329 28.94 4.84 7.17
CA THR A 329 29.08 6.23 7.60
C THR A 329 28.73 6.46 9.07
N ARG A 330 27.68 5.81 9.57
CA ARG A 330 27.07 6.09 10.89
C ARG A 330 27.04 4.90 11.85
N GLY A 331 27.36 3.68 11.43
CA GLY A 331 26.98 2.45 12.16
C GLY A 331 27.17 2.48 13.68
N LYS A 332 28.31 2.99 14.17
CA LYS A 332 28.59 3.09 15.62
C LYS A 332 27.94 4.29 16.33
N SER A 333 27.51 5.31 15.59
CA SER A 333 26.86 6.51 16.14
C SER A 333 25.34 6.41 16.18
N LEU A 334 24.74 5.42 15.51
CA LEU A 334 23.28 5.24 15.47
C LEU A 334 22.73 4.86 16.84
N ARG A 335 21.61 5.46 17.20
CA ARG A 335 20.88 5.21 18.45
C ARG A 335 19.46 4.76 18.16
N LYS A 336 18.84 4.11 19.16
CA LYS A 336 17.42 3.76 19.11
C LYS A 336 16.57 5.02 18.95
N GLY A 337 15.74 5.05 17.92
CA GLY A 337 14.86 6.19 17.61
C GLY A 337 15.42 7.19 16.61
N ASP A 338 16.67 7.02 16.15
CA ASP A 338 17.20 7.81 15.04
C ASP A 338 16.53 7.40 13.72
N VAL A 339 16.35 8.36 12.82
CA VAL A 339 15.89 8.12 11.44
C VAL A 339 16.74 8.93 10.48
N ILE A 340 17.18 8.29 9.41
CA ILE A 340 18.09 8.86 8.42
C ILE A 340 17.33 9.15 7.12
N LEU A 341 17.52 10.33 6.55
CA LEU A 341 17.10 10.69 5.20
C LEU A 341 18.31 10.71 4.26
N SER A 342 18.19 10.07 3.11
CA SER A 342 19.19 10.06 2.05
C SER A 342 18.56 9.91 0.65
N ASN A 343 19.10 10.63 -0.33
CA ASN A 343 18.76 10.51 -1.75
C ASN A 343 19.97 10.74 -2.67
N HIS A 344 21.14 11.05 -2.10
CA HIS A 344 22.33 11.38 -2.89
C HIS A 344 22.81 10.16 -3.68
N PRO A 345 23.17 10.29 -4.97
CA PRO A 345 23.70 9.20 -5.80
C PRO A 345 24.86 8.40 -5.21
N GLN A 346 25.89 9.09 -4.70
CA GLN A 346 27.03 8.49 -3.98
C GLN A 346 26.64 7.73 -2.71
N ALA A 347 25.44 7.96 -2.17
CA ALA A 347 24.88 7.27 -1.02
C ALA A 347 23.79 6.25 -1.43
N GLY A 348 23.81 5.75 -2.67
CA GLY A 348 22.85 4.73 -3.15
C GLY A 348 21.51 5.28 -3.65
N GLY A 349 21.37 6.60 -3.76
CA GLY A 349 20.21 7.21 -4.40
C GLY A 349 20.11 6.87 -5.90
N SER A 350 18.89 6.64 -6.38
CA SER A 350 18.58 6.44 -7.81
C SER A 350 18.64 7.77 -8.57
N HIS A 351 17.91 8.76 -8.06
CA HIS A 351 17.95 10.16 -8.47
C HIS A 351 17.49 11.02 -7.29
N LEU A 352 17.56 12.35 -7.39
CA LEU A 352 17.25 13.21 -6.24
C LEU A 352 15.77 13.16 -5.79
N PRO A 353 14.75 13.09 -6.65
CA PRO A 353 13.36 13.02 -6.20
C PRO A 353 13.02 11.82 -5.30
N ASP A 354 13.80 10.75 -5.33
CA ASP A 354 13.58 9.55 -4.51
C ASP A 354 14.24 9.68 -3.13
N PHE A 355 13.46 10.09 -2.14
CA PHE A 355 13.92 10.16 -0.76
C PHE A 355 13.84 8.79 -0.08
N THR A 356 14.97 8.33 0.44
CA THR A 356 15.06 7.10 1.25
C THR A 356 15.10 7.46 2.74
N VAL A 357 14.08 7.02 3.48
CA VAL A 357 14.00 7.13 4.93
C VAL A 357 14.37 5.78 5.53
N ILE A 358 15.41 5.74 6.37
CA ILE A 358 16.00 4.52 6.93
C ILE A 358 15.92 4.58 8.45
N THR A 359 15.43 3.50 9.07
CA THR A 359 15.31 3.42 10.53
C THR A 359 15.95 2.12 11.05
N PRO A 360 16.97 2.21 11.93
CA PRO A 360 17.56 1.05 12.58
C PRO A 360 16.60 0.41 13.59
N VAL A 361 16.56 -0.92 13.61
CA VAL A 361 15.80 -1.72 14.57
C VAL A 361 16.74 -2.15 15.70
N PHE A 362 16.45 -1.73 16.94
CA PHE A 362 17.21 -2.12 18.13
C PHE A 362 16.41 -3.08 19.01
N ARG A 363 17.12 -3.97 19.71
CA ARG A 363 16.55 -4.86 20.75
C ARG A 363 17.24 -4.61 22.09
N GLU A 364 16.53 -4.92 23.16
CA GLU A 364 17.04 -4.75 24.52
C GLU A 364 18.32 -5.59 24.73
N GLY A 365 19.31 -5.00 25.39
CA GLY A 365 20.62 -5.63 25.62
C GLY A 365 21.57 -5.67 24.41
N ILE A 366 21.14 -5.23 23.21
CA ILE A 366 21.96 -5.24 22.00
C ILE A 366 22.29 -3.80 21.59
N PRO A 367 23.56 -3.37 21.63
CA PRO A 367 23.95 -1.98 21.37
C PRO A 367 24.01 -1.63 19.88
N GLN A 368 23.86 -2.62 18.99
CA GLN A 368 23.88 -2.43 17.53
C GLN A 368 22.50 -2.74 16.93
N PRO A 369 22.17 -2.16 15.76
CA PRO A 369 20.95 -2.52 15.04
C PRO A 369 20.95 -4.01 14.67
N VAL A 370 19.81 -4.68 14.90
CA VAL A 370 19.62 -6.10 14.53
C VAL A 370 19.01 -6.28 13.15
N PHE A 371 18.32 -5.24 12.67
CA PHE A 371 17.70 -5.11 11.35
C PHE A 371 17.65 -3.62 10.98
N PHE A 372 17.36 -3.31 9.73
CA PHE A 372 16.93 -1.98 9.29
C PHE A 372 15.63 -2.10 8.52
N VAL A 373 14.78 -1.09 8.65
CA VAL A 373 13.64 -0.90 7.76
C VAL A 373 13.83 0.39 6.99
N ALA A 374 13.45 0.40 5.72
CA ALA A 374 13.51 1.61 4.93
C ALA A 374 12.32 1.74 3.99
N SER A 375 11.97 2.98 3.69
CA SER A 375 11.01 3.35 2.67
C SER A 375 11.65 4.37 1.73
N ARG A 376 11.46 4.18 0.43
CA ARG A 376 11.86 5.13 -0.61
C ARG A 376 10.61 5.65 -1.29
N GLY A 377 10.44 6.96 -1.39
CA GLY A 377 9.27 7.59 -1.99
C GLY A 377 9.67 8.68 -2.96
N HIS A 378 9.00 8.72 -4.11
CA HIS A 378 9.23 9.75 -5.11
C HIS A 378 8.45 11.01 -4.77
N HIS A 379 9.18 12.10 -4.49
CA HIS A 379 8.59 13.40 -4.24
C HIS A 379 8.42 14.17 -5.55
N ALA A 380 7.21 14.70 -5.79
CA ALA A 380 6.87 15.36 -7.04
C ALA A 380 7.74 16.59 -7.35
N ASP A 381 8.18 17.33 -6.34
CA ASP A 381 9.11 18.46 -6.48
C ASP A 381 9.93 18.58 -5.19
N ILE A 382 11.23 18.77 -5.33
CA ILE A 382 12.24 18.98 -4.29
C ILE A 382 13.16 20.16 -4.64
N GLY A 383 12.72 21.04 -5.56
CA GLY A 383 13.49 22.15 -6.10
C GLY A 383 14.29 21.80 -7.36
N GLY A 384 15.28 22.64 -7.67
CA GLY A 384 16.05 22.56 -8.91
C GLY A 384 15.61 23.62 -9.94
N ILE A 385 16.16 23.53 -11.15
CA ILE A 385 15.95 24.54 -12.21
C ILE A 385 14.62 24.36 -12.98
N THR A 386 13.90 23.25 -12.78
CA THR A 386 12.65 22.95 -13.48
C THR A 386 11.62 22.39 -12.49
N PRO A 387 10.34 22.81 -12.57
CA PRO A 387 9.27 22.22 -11.79
C PRO A 387 9.16 20.70 -12.02
N GLY A 388 8.85 19.96 -10.96
CA GLY A 388 8.79 18.50 -11.02
C GLY A 388 10.12 17.80 -10.71
N SER A 389 11.20 18.56 -10.46
CA SER A 389 12.55 18.08 -10.15
C SER A 389 13.13 17.06 -11.13
N MET A 390 12.71 17.15 -12.39
CA MET A 390 13.18 16.33 -13.51
C MET A 390 13.67 17.24 -14.66
N PRO A 391 14.68 18.11 -14.43
CA PRO A 391 15.16 19.04 -15.44
C PRO A 391 15.76 18.29 -16.64
N PRO A 392 15.19 18.41 -17.86
CA PRO A 392 15.61 17.61 -19.02
C PRO A 392 16.99 17.98 -19.56
N HIS A 393 17.53 19.13 -19.15
CA HIS A 393 18.81 19.66 -19.64
C HIS A 393 19.83 19.87 -18.52
N SER A 394 19.62 19.30 -17.34
CA SER A 394 20.61 19.36 -16.26
C SER A 394 21.92 18.70 -16.69
N LYS A 395 23.01 19.29 -16.22
CA LYS A 395 24.41 18.91 -16.44
C LYS A 395 25.14 18.68 -15.13
N SER A 396 24.62 19.23 -14.04
CA SER A 396 25.14 19.04 -12.68
C SER A 396 24.03 18.66 -11.71
N LEU A 397 24.42 17.94 -10.65
CA LEU A 397 23.50 17.53 -9.58
C LEU A 397 22.84 18.73 -8.89
N ALA A 398 23.55 19.87 -8.82
CA ALA A 398 23.01 21.10 -8.23
C ALA A 398 21.76 21.61 -8.98
N GLU A 399 21.65 21.35 -10.28
CA GLU A 399 20.47 21.78 -11.05
C GLU A 399 19.22 20.94 -10.76
N GLU A 400 19.37 19.78 -10.09
CA GLU A 400 18.31 18.78 -9.91
C GLU A 400 17.54 18.89 -8.58
N GLY A 401 18.00 19.74 -7.65
CA GLY A 401 17.28 20.06 -6.40
C GLY A 401 17.99 19.58 -5.12
N ALA A 402 17.20 19.35 -4.07
CA ALA A 402 17.73 19.07 -2.74
C ALA A 402 18.43 17.70 -2.65
N ALA A 403 19.69 17.70 -2.20
CA ALA A 403 20.48 16.49 -1.98
C ALA A 403 20.85 16.27 -0.51
N PHE A 404 20.62 15.04 -0.04
CA PHE A 404 20.85 14.53 1.31
C PHE A 404 21.75 13.29 1.22
N LYS A 405 23.02 13.44 1.61
CA LYS A 405 23.98 12.32 1.64
C LYS A 405 23.76 11.45 2.88
N SER A 406 23.64 12.08 4.04
CA SER A 406 23.36 11.39 5.31
C SER A 406 22.82 12.38 6.36
N PHE A 407 21.49 12.53 6.43
CA PHE A 407 20.83 13.50 7.30
C PHE A 407 20.00 12.81 8.38
N LEU A 408 20.20 13.15 9.66
CA LEU A 408 19.33 12.66 10.73
C LEU A 408 18.05 13.50 10.74
N ILE A 409 17.00 12.98 10.10
CA ILE A 409 15.69 13.65 10.06
C ILE A 409 14.91 13.45 11.37
N VAL A 410 15.21 12.38 12.09
CA VAL A 410 14.81 12.21 13.49
C VAL A 410 16.07 11.90 14.29
N GLU A 411 16.30 12.65 15.36
CA GLU A 411 17.42 12.44 16.27
C GLU A 411 16.85 12.28 17.68
N ASN A 412 17.18 11.17 18.35
CA ASN A 412 16.64 10.82 19.67
C ASN A 412 15.09 10.93 19.76
N GLY A 413 14.39 10.53 18.69
CA GLY A 413 12.91 10.58 18.63
C GLY A 413 12.31 11.97 18.35
N VAL A 414 13.13 12.99 18.06
CA VAL A 414 12.68 14.35 17.72
C VAL A 414 12.85 14.61 16.23
N PHE A 415 11.74 14.91 15.54
CA PHE A 415 11.73 15.27 14.12
C PHE A 415 12.36 16.65 13.89
N GLN A 416 13.40 16.70 13.05
CA GLN A 416 14.20 17.90 12.78
C GLN A 416 13.51 18.81 11.75
N GLU A 417 12.31 19.31 12.07
CA GLU A 417 11.44 20.02 11.11
C GLU A 417 12.10 21.27 10.53
N GLU A 418 12.67 22.14 11.37
CA GLU A 418 13.29 23.39 10.94
C GLU A 418 14.49 23.14 10.01
N ALA A 419 15.38 22.22 10.38
CA ALA A 419 16.53 21.85 9.56
C ALA A 419 16.11 21.22 8.23
N THR A 420 15.04 20.41 8.24
CA THR A 420 14.48 19.80 7.03
C THR A 420 13.88 20.86 6.11
N ILE A 421 13.10 21.79 6.66
CA ILE A 421 12.54 22.93 5.91
C ILE A 421 13.66 23.74 5.27
N ASN A 422 14.64 24.16 6.06
CA ASN A 422 15.76 24.95 5.57
C ASN A 422 16.49 24.23 4.43
N ARG A 423 16.70 22.91 4.53
CA ARG A 423 17.39 22.15 3.49
C ARG A 423 16.57 21.99 2.20
N LEU A 424 15.24 21.92 2.29
CA LEU A 424 14.35 21.80 1.14
C LEU A 424 14.06 23.15 0.47
N THR A 425 14.00 24.25 1.22
CA THR A 425 13.66 25.57 0.69
C THR A 425 14.86 26.38 0.24
N THR A 426 16.07 26.05 0.71
CA THR A 426 17.30 26.72 0.28
C THR A 426 17.67 26.25 -1.13
N PRO A 427 17.70 27.14 -2.13
CA PRO A 427 18.17 26.78 -3.47
C PRO A 427 19.64 26.38 -3.45
N THR A 428 20.03 25.55 -4.40
CA THR A 428 21.45 25.28 -4.68
C THR A 428 22.12 26.48 -5.35
N ASP A 429 23.45 26.44 -5.48
CA ASP A 429 24.22 27.50 -6.16
C ASP A 429 24.07 27.52 -7.70
N ALA A 430 23.29 26.60 -8.28
CA ALA A 430 23.05 26.56 -9.73
C ALA A 430 22.18 27.76 -10.20
N PRO A 431 22.52 28.42 -11.32
CA PRO A 431 21.72 29.53 -11.86
C PRO A 431 20.28 29.11 -12.15
N GLY A 432 19.31 29.85 -11.61
CA GLY A 432 17.88 29.58 -11.81
C GLY A 432 17.33 28.45 -10.95
N ALA A 433 18.13 27.85 -10.06
CA ALA A 433 17.62 26.86 -9.11
C ALA A 433 16.69 27.52 -8.08
N SER A 434 15.63 26.80 -7.73
CA SER A 434 14.76 27.12 -6.60
C SER A 434 14.84 26.05 -5.52
N GLY A 435 14.39 26.39 -4.31
CA GLY A 435 13.96 25.37 -3.34
C GLY A 435 12.70 24.66 -3.82
N THR A 436 12.23 23.70 -3.02
CA THR A 436 10.99 22.97 -3.30
C THR A 436 9.79 23.89 -3.46
N ARG A 437 8.95 23.57 -4.45
CA ARG A 437 7.65 24.21 -4.68
C ARG A 437 6.54 23.54 -3.87
N ASN A 438 6.76 22.31 -3.39
CA ASN A 438 5.77 21.45 -2.77
C ASN A 438 6.12 21.10 -1.31
N LEU A 439 6.58 22.09 -0.52
CA LEU A 439 7.08 21.87 0.84
C LEU A 439 6.09 21.12 1.75
N SER A 440 4.79 21.44 1.67
CA SER A 440 3.75 20.75 2.45
C SER A 440 3.72 19.25 2.19
N ASP A 441 3.85 18.88 0.92
CA ASP A 441 3.82 17.49 0.45
C ASP A 441 5.11 16.80 0.84
N ASN A 442 6.27 17.45 0.66
CA ASN A 442 7.54 16.90 1.11
C ASN A 442 7.52 16.55 2.59
N LEU A 443 7.09 17.49 3.45
CA LEU A 443 7.04 17.25 4.90
C LEU A 443 6.02 16.18 5.27
N SER A 444 4.86 16.15 4.63
CA SER A 444 3.81 15.17 4.93
C SER A 444 4.21 13.76 4.50
N ASP A 445 4.81 13.62 3.32
CA ASP A 445 5.26 12.34 2.78
C ASP A 445 6.48 11.81 3.54
N LEU A 446 7.43 12.67 3.95
CA LEU A 446 8.53 12.27 4.83
C LEU A 446 8.01 11.72 6.17
N LYS A 447 6.97 12.36 6.73
CA LYS A 447 6.30 11.88 7.95
C LYS A 447 5.58 10.55 7.72
N ALA A 448 4.95 10.36 6.56
CA ALA A 448 4.36 9.10 6.13
C ALA A 448 5.39 7.96 5.99
N GLN A 449 6.57 8.26 5.45
CA GLN A 449 7.69 7.31 5.36
C GLN A 449 8.21 6.90 6.75
N ILE A 450 8.33 7.85 7.68
CA ILE A 450 8.70 7.57 9.07
C ILE A 450 7.65 6.65 9.74
N ALA A 451 6.36 6.91 9.51
CA ALA A 451 5.25 6.08 10.01
C ALA A 451 5.30 4.65 9.45
N ALA A 452 5.53 4.52 8.14
CA ALA A 452 5.69 3.24 7.48
C ALA A 452 6.86 2.44 8.08
N ASN A 453 8.01 3.08 8.27
CA ASN A 453 9.15 2.46 8.95
C ASN A 453 8.81 2.06 10.39
N HIS A 454 8.09 2.90 11.13
CA HIS A 454 7.67 2.56 12.49
C HIS A 454 6.83 1.28 12.53
N LYS A 455 5.90 1.11 11.59
CA LYS A 455 5.12 -0.13 11.45
C LYS A 455 6.03 -1.33 11.18
N GLY A 456 7.05 -1.17 10.35
CA GLY A 456 8.07 -2.20 10.10
C GLY A 456 8.81 -2.63 11.37
N ILE A 457 9.25 -1.68 12.19
CA ILE A 457 9.92 -1.94 13.49
C ILE A 457 9.02 -2.75 14.41
N GLN A 458 7.74 -2.39 14.52
CA GLN A 458 6.78 -3.10 15.37
C GLN A 458 6.63 -4.56 14.94
N LEU A 459 6.38 -4.80 13.66
CA LEU A 459 6.15 -6.16 13.14
C LEU A 459 7.41 -7.04 13.19
N VAL A 460 8.60 -6.46 12.94
CA VAL A 460 9.88 -7.17 13.14
C VAL A 460 10.08 -7.49 14.63
N GLY A 461 9.74 -6.54 15.51
CA GLY A 461 9.76 -6.72 16.95
C GLY A 461 8.89 -7.89 17.40
N GLU A 462 7.63 -7.92 16.97
CA GLU A 462 6.67 -9.00 17.23
C GLU A 462 7.20 -10.36 16.71
N LEU A 463 7.79 -10.38 15.51
CA LEU A 463 8.37 -11.60 14.95
C LEU A 463 9.54 -12.13 15.80
N ILE A 464 10.40 -11.23 16.29
CA ILE A 464 11.51 -11.55 17.20
C ILE A 464 10.98 -12.01 18.57
N ASP A 465 9.91 -11.40 19.06
CA ASP A 465 9.31 -11.77 20.36
C ASP A 465 8.72 -13.18 20.33
N ILE A 466 8.19 -13.62 19.19
CA ILE A 466 7.61 -14.96 19.00
C ILE A 466 8.70 -16.03 18.83
N TYR A 467 9.67 -15.80 17.92
CA TYR A 467 10.60 -16.85 17.49
C TYR A 467 12.01 -16.73 18.06
N GLY A 468 12.36 -15.59 18.65
CA GLY A 468 13.71 -15.27 19.08
C GLY A 468 14.60 -14.74 17.94
N LEU A 469 15.54 -13.86 18.29
CA LEU A 469 16.37 -13.15 17.31
C LEU A 469 17.21 -14.10 16.43
N SER A 470 17.82 -15.12 17.04
CA SER A 470 18.73 -16.01 16.32
C SER A 470 18.00 -16.85 15.28
N VAL A 471 16.80 -17.33 15.60
CA VAL A 471 15.93 -18.05 14.67
C VAL A 471 15.50 -17.15 13.51
N VAL A 472 15.02 -15.94 13.81
CA VAL A 472 14.60 -14.97 12.78
C VAL A 472 15.75 -14.66 11.81
N GLN A 473 16.97 -14.44 12.32
CA GLN A 473 18.16 -14.18 11.51
C GLN A 473 18.64 -15.43 10.74
N ALA A 474 18.53 -16.63 11.32
CA ALA A 474 18.84 -17.88 10.62
C ALA A 474 17.92 -18.07 9.41
N TYR A 475 16.60 -17.90 9.58
CA TYR A 475 15.66 -18.02 8.47
C TYR A 475 15.79 -16.91 7.43
N MET A 476 16.15 -15.70 7.83
CA MET A 476 16.56 -14.64 6.90
C MET A 476 17.72 -15.12 6.01
N ASN A 477 18.77 -15.70 6.60
CA ASN A 477 19.92 -16.21 5.85
C ASN A 477 19.54 -17.37 4.93
N PHE A 478 18.67 -18.29 5.38
CA PHE A 478 18.19 -19.38 4.54
C PHE A 478 17.40 -18.88 3.31
N ILE A 479 16.60 -17.83 3.47
CA ILE A 479 15.87 -17.20 2.35
C ILE A 479 16.83 -16.59 1.33
N GLN A 480 17.90 -15.93 1.81
CA GLN A 480 18.92 -15.37 0.94
C GLN A 480 19.74 -16.46 0.23
N ALA A 481 20.15 -17.50 0.95
CA ALA A 481 20.86 -18.64 0.38
C ALA A 481 20.01 -19.37 -0.68
N ASN A 482 18.69 -19.49 -0.46
CA ASN A 482 17.79 -20.08 -1.45
C ASN A 482 17.74 -19.25 -2.76
N ALA A 483 17.76 -17.91 -2.65
CA ALA A 483 17.81 -17.05 -3.83
C ALA A 483 19.15 -17.14 -4.57
N GLU A 484 20.26 -17.25 -3.84
CA GLU A 484 21.59 -17.49 -4.40
C GLU A 484 21.66 -18.82 -5.16
N LEU A 485 21.14 -19.90 -4.56
CA LEU A 485 21.07 -21.21 -5.20
C LEU A 485 20.25 -21.18 -6.49
N ALA A 486 19.09 -20.52 -6.47
CA ALA A 486 18.23 -20.41 -7.65
C ALA A 486 18.90 -19.66 -8.81
N VAL A 487 19.59 -18.55 -8.54
CA VAL A 487 20.37 -17.85 -9.57
C VAL A 487 21.56 -18.70 -10.02
N SER A 488 22.22 -19.40 -9.12
CA SER A 488 23.35 -20.27 -9.44
C SER A 488 22.94 -21.42 -10.37
N ASP A 489 21.79 -22.05 -10.12
CA ASP A 489 21.27 -23.14 -10.96
C ASP A 489 20.82 -22.62 -12.33
N MET A 490 20.19 -21.45 -12.38
CA MET A 490 19.87 -20.77 -13.63
C MET A 490 21.15 -20.47 -14.46
N LEU A 491 22.21 -19.96 -13.83
CA LEU A 491 23.48 -19.70 -14.49
C LEU A 491 24.13 -20.97 -15.04
N LYS A 492 24.09 -22.07 -14.27
CA LYS A 492 24.56 -23.40 -14.72
C LYS A 492 23.81 -23.87 -15.95
N GLU A 493 22.49 -23.70 -15.97
CA GLU A 493 21.66 -24.05 -17.13
C GLU A 493 22.02 -23.21 -18.37
N ILE A 494 22.17 -21.90 -18.19
CA ILE A 494 22.59 -20.98 -19.26
C ILE A 494 23.97 -21.37 -19.80
N ALA A 495 24.94 -21.66 -18.92
CA ALA A 495 26.28 -22.08 -19.32
C ALA A 495 26.25 -23.37 -20.14
N ARG A 496 25.45 -24.38 -19.76
CA ARG A 496 25.29 -25.63 -20.52
C ARG A 496 24.68 -25.43 -21.89
N LYS A 497 23.74 -24.50 -22.02
CA LYS A 497 23.08 -24.15 -23.30
C LYS A 497 23.96 -23.27 -24.19
N THR A 498 24.96 -22.59 -23.62
CA THR A 498 25.87 -21.71 -24.36
C THR A 498 26.98 -22.54 -25.03
N PRO A 499 27.11 -22.51 -26.37
CA PRO A 499 28.20 -23.17 -27.08
C PRO A 499 29.58 -22.83 -26.53
N LYS A 500 30.48 -23.83 -26.47
CA LYS A 500 31.84 -23.64 -25.96
C LYS A 500 32.59 -22.56 -26.74
N GLY A 501 33.12 -21.57 -26.02
CA GLY A 501 33.88 -20.45 -26.58
C GLY A 501 33.01 -19.26 -27.01
N GLU A 502 31.69 -19.38 -26.93
CA GLU A 502 30.78 -18.25 -27.15
C GLU A 502 30.74 -17.34 -25.92
N ILE A 503 30.85 -16.04 -26.14
CA ILE A 503 30.82 -15.02 -25.10
C ILE A 503 29.41 -14.42 -25.09
N LEU A 504 28.80 -14.39 -23.91
CA LEU A 504 27.55 -13.67 -23.71
C LEU A 504 27.87 -12.18 -23.57
N GLU A 505 27.58 -11.40 -24.61
CA GLU A 505 27.82 -9.97 -24.62
C GLU A 505 26.73 -9.22 -25.38
N ALA A 506 26.53 -7.96 -25.02
CA ALA A 506 25.67 -7.03 -25.74
C ALA A 506 26.22 -5.60 -25.66
N GLU A 507 25.94 -4.83 -26.70
CA GLU A 507 26.12 -3.39 -26.74
C GLU A 507 24.79 -2.76 -27.17
N GLU A 508 24.32 -1.82 -26.36
CA GLU A 508 23.25 -0.90 -26.69
C GLU A 508 23.80 0.53 -26.70
N ARG A 509 23.04 1.48 -27.25
CA ARG A 509 23.43 2.89 -27.30
C ARG A 509 22.33 3.79 -26.78
N MET A 510 22.76 4.85 -26.11
CA MET A 510 21.93 6.01 -25.81
C MET A 510 21.77 6.88 -27.06
N ASP A 511 20.82 7.82 -27.05
CA ASP A 511 20.53 8.69 -28.21
C ASP A 511 21.69 9.62 -28.59
N ASP A 512 22.55 9.98 -27.64
CA ASP A 512 23.78 10.73 -27.86
C ASP A 512 24.94 9.88 -28.43
N GLY A 513 24.70 8.57 -28.59
CA GLY A 513 25.68 7.59 -29.07
C GLY A 513 26.51 6.94 -27.96
N SER A 514 26.34 7.31 -26.69
CA SER A 514 27.06 6.72 -25.56
C SER A 514 26.78 5.22 -25.46
N PRO A 515 27.80 4.35 -25.45
CA PRO A 515 27.60 2.91 -25.42
C PRO A 515 27.31 2.40 -24.00
N ILE A 516 26.39 1.44 -23.89
CA ILE A 516 26.20 0.60 -22.71
C ILE A 516 26.63 -0.81 -23.11
N LYS A 517 27.73 -1.30 -22.55
CA LYS A 517 28.32 -2.60 -22.88
C LYS A 517 28.26 -3.53 -21.70
N LEU A 518 27.93 -4.78 -21.95
CA LEU A 518 27.99 -5.84 -20.95
C LEU A 518 28.63 -7.08 -21.56
N ARG A 519 29.62 -7.62 -20.85
CA ARG A 519 30.19 -8.94 -21.08
C ARG A 519 29.95 -9.82 -19.86
N ILE A 520 29.52 -11.05 -20.09
CA ILE A 520 29.19 -12.00 -19.03
C ILE A 520 30.08 -13.23 -19.17
N SER A 521 30.78 -13.57 -18.09
CA SER A 521 31.58 -14.80 -17.99
C SER A 521 31.00 -15.67 -16.89
N ILE A 522 30.46 -16.83 -17.25
CA ILE A 522 29.81 -17.76 -16.32
C ILE A 522 30.76 -18.91 -15.99
N ASP A 523 30.94 -19.20 -14.70
CA ASP A 523 31.55 -20.44 -14.22
C ASP A 523 30.47 -21.51 -14.06
N GLU A 524 30.47 -22.50 -14.95
CA GLU A 524 29.48 -23.59 -14.94
C GLU A 524 29.57 -24.47 -13.69
N LYS A 525 30.74 -24.61 -13.05
CA LYS A 525 30.89 -25.50 -11.89
C LYS A 525 30.35 -24.83 -10.64
N GLU A 526 30.80 -23.61 -10.40
CA GLU A 526 30.40 -22.83 -9.23
C GLU A 526 28.96 -22.31 -9.39
N GLY A 527 28.50 -22.05 -10.61
CA GLY A 527 27.25 -21.34 -10.85
C GLY A 527 27.36 -19.85 -10.54
N SER A 528 28.54 -19.27 -10.75
CA SER A 528 28.80 -17.84 -10.54
C SER A 528 29.03 -17.13 -11.87
N ALA A 529 28.89 -15.80 -11.89
CA ALA A 529 29.15 -15.02 -13.09
C ALA A 529 29.87 -13.71 -12.80
N VAL A 530 30.71 -13.28 -13.75
CA VAL A 530 31.26 -11.93 -13.80
C VAL A 530 30.47 -11.13 -14.84
N CYS A 531 29.77 -10.10 -14.38
CA CYS A 531 29.11 -9.11 -15.23
C CYS A 531 30.01 -7.88 -15.35
N ASP A 532 30.67 -7.73 -16.50
CA ASP A 532 31.65 -6.69 -16.76
C ASP A 532 31.09 -5.62 -17.71
N PHE A 533 30.92 -4.41 -17.19
CA PHE A 533 30.45 -3.24 -17.94
C PHE A 533 31.59 -2.40 -18.54
N THR A 534 32.83 -2.91 -18.52
CA THR A 534 33.98 -2.25 -19.15
C THR A 534 33.73 -1.97 -20.62
N GLY A 535 34.02 -0.75 -21.06
CA GLY A 535 33.74 -0.27 -22.41
C GLY A 535 32.41 0.47 -22.56
N SER A 536 31.59 0.54 -21.50
CA SER A 536 30.52 1.53 -21.42
C SER A 536 31.09 2.95 -21.44
N GLY A 537 30.30 3.92 -21.94
CA GLY A 537 30.74 5.30 -22.16
C GLY A 537 31.21 6.01 -20.89
N PRO A 538 32.04 7.06 -21.02
CA PRO A 538 32.36 7.94 -19.90
C PRO A 538 31.08 8.61 -19.37
N GLU A 539 31.15 9.20 -18.18
CA GLU A 539 30.08 10.11 -17.73
C GLU A 539 29.83 11.20 -18.78
N VAL A 540 28.57 11.58 -18.96
CA VAL A 540 28.12 12.53 -19.98
C VAL A 540 27.84 13.90 -19.38
N PHE A 541 28.08 14.95 -20.14
CA PHE A 541 27.70 16.32 -19.77
C PHE A 541 26.20 16.54 -20.01
N GLY A 542 25.41 15.89 -19.17
CA GLY A 542 23.95 15.82 -19.22
C GLY A 542 23.45 14.98 -18.04
N ASN A 543 22.18 14.61 -18.07
CA ASN A 543 21.52 13.97 -16.94
C ASN A 543 21.30 12.45 -17.10
N CYS A 544 21.73 11.86 -18.21
CA CYS A 544 21.59 10.43 -18.48
C CYS A 544 22.63 9.57 -17.73
N ASN A 545 23.35 10.13 -16.76
CA ASN A 545 24.27 9.34 -15.94
C ASN A 545 23.49 8.50 -14.93
N ALA A 546 23.66 7.18 -14.96
CA ALA A 546 23.06 6.25 -14.01
C ALA A 546 24.04 5.99 -12.85
N PRO A 547 23.67 6.31 -11.60
CA PRO A 547 24.39 5.87 -10.41
C PRO A 547 24.60 4.36 -10.39
N ARG A 548 25.73 3.91 -9.82
CA ARG A 548 26.06 2.48 -9.64
C ARG A 548 24.88 1.66 -9.09
N ALA A 549 24.14 2.23 -8.16
CA ALA A 549 22.96 1.66 -7.53
C ALA A 549 21.89 1.21 -8.56
N ILE A 550 21.66 1.98 -9.62
CA ILE A 550 20.70 1.66 -10.69
C ILE A 550 21.17 0.46 -11.50
N THR A 551 22.47 0.37 -11.81
CA THR A 551 23.03 -0.79 -12.53
C THR A 551 22.84 -2.09 -11.75
N LEU A 552 23.00 -2.04 -10.42
CA LEU A 552 22.73 -3.19 -9.55
C LEU A 552 21.24 -3.55 -9.49
N SER A 553 20.34 -2.55 -9.43
CA SER A 553 18.89 -2.77 -9.51
C SER A 553 18.46 -3.39 -10.84
N ALA A 554 19.04 -2.96 -11.95
CA ALA A 554 18.75 -3.53 -13.26
C ALA A 554 19.19 -5.00 -13.35
N LEU A 555 20.40 -5.32 -12.85
CA LEU A 555 20.90 -6.69 -12.82
C LEU A 555 20.03 -7.61 -11.96
N ILE A 556 19.74 -7.24 -10.71
CA ILE A 556 18.95 -8.08 -9.80
C ILE A 556 17.54 -8.32 -10.35
N TYR A 557 16.93 -7.31 -10.98
CA TYR A 557 15.65 -7.44 -11.67
C TYR A 557 15.73 -8.47 -12.82
N CYS A 558 16.72 -8.33 -13.71
CA CYS A 558 16.87 -9.23 -14.86
C CYS A 558 17.11 -10.68 -14.41
N LEU A 559 18.00 -10.89 -13.44
CA LEU A 559 18.29 -12.21 -12.88
C LEU A 559 17.03 -12.84 -12.31
N ARG A 560 16.28 -12.11 -11.49
CA ARG A 560 15.02 -12.59 -10.90
C ARG A 560 13.96 -12.91 -11.97
N CYS A 561 13.90 -12.17 -13.06
CA CYS A 561 13.01 -12.46 -14.18
C CYS A 561 13.39 -13.75 -14.95
N MET A 562 14.65 -14.18 -14.91
CA MET A 562 15.14 -15.36 -15.65
C MET A 562 15.11 -16.68 -14.87
N VAL A 563 15.02 -16.63 -13.53
CA VAL A 563 15.09 -17.81 -12.65
C VAL A 563 13.93 -18.81 -12.86
N GLY A 564 12.86 -18.44 -13.57
CA GLY A 564 11.83 -19.38 -14.06
C GLY A 564 10.87 -19.95 -13.02
N HIS A 565 11.04 -19.63 -11.73
CA HIS A 565 10.11 -19.92 -10.65
C HIS A 565 10.11 -18.79 -9.61
N ASP A 566 9.15 -18.80 -8.69
CA ASP A 566 9.04 -17.76 -7.67
C ASP A 566 10.22 -17.77 -6.69
N VAL A 567 11.04 -16.73 -6.74
CA VAL A 567 12.09 -16.45 -5.76
C VAL A 567 11.81 -15.10 -5.10
N PRO A 568 11.81 -15.04 -3.76
CA PRO A 568 11.75 -13.78 -3.05
C PRO A 568 12.89 -12.87 -3.50
N LEU A 569 12.58 -11.65 -3.88
CA LEU A 569 13.59 -10.73 -4.33
C LEU A 569 14.38 -10.19 -3.12
N ASN A 570 15.63 -10.63 -3.02
CA ASN A 570 16.54 -10.30 -1.93
C ASN A 570 18.00 -10.32 -2.41
N GLN A 571 18.95 -9.97 -1.55
CA GLN A 571 20.36 -9.84 -1.92
C GLN A 571 21.01 -11.12 -2.45
N GLY A 572 20.47 -12.30 -2.10
CA GLY A 572 20.96 -13.60 -2.56
C GLY A 572 21.00 -13.70 -4.10
N CYS A 573 20.10 -13.01 -4.81
CA CYS A 573 20.13 -12.98 -6.27
C CYS A 573 21.42 -12.39 -6.86
N LEU A 574 22.13 -11.52 -6.12
CA LEU A 574 23.41 -10.93 -6.54
C LEU A 574 24.62 -11.60 -5.91
N ALA A 575 24.45 -12.46 -4.90
CA ALA A 575 25.55 -13.15 -4.24
C ALA A 575 26.48 -13.93 -5.20
N PRO A 576 25.97 -14.66 -6.23
CA PRO A 576 26.84 -15.38 -7.16
C PRO A 576 27.40 -14.48 -8.28
N ILE A 577 27.14 -13.16 -8.25
CA ILE A 577 27.46 -12.24 -9.34
C ILE A 577 28.53 -11.24 -8.91
N ARG A 578 29.69 -11.29 -9.58
CA ARG A 578 30.69 -10.22 -9.49
C ARG A 578 30.39 -9.15 -10.53
N VAL A 579 30.11 -7.93 -10.08
CA VAL A 579 29.77 -6.80 -10.95
C VAL A 579 30.95 -5.83 -11.07
N ILE A 580 31.45 -5.61 -12.29
CA ILE A 580 32.50 -4.65 -12.61
C ILE A 580 31.88 -3.46 -13.35
N ILE A 581 31.97 -2.27 -12.76
CA ILE A 581 31.49 -1.02 -13.37
C ILE A 581 32.65 -0.02 -13.34
N PRO A 582 33.07 0.54 -14.49
CA PRO A 582 34.15 1.52 -14.52
C PRO A 582 33.77 2.80 -13.79
N LYS A 583 34.68 3.33 -12.97
CA LYS A 583 34.51 4.65 -12.33
C LYS A 583 34.50 5.77 -13.37
N ASN A 584 33.75 6.84 -13.09
CA ASN A 584 33.56 7.99 -13.99
C ASN A 584 33.00 7.59 -15.35
N SER A 585 32.19 6.53 -15.37
CA SER A 585 31.42 6.11 -16.54
C SER A 585 29.98 6.60 -16.43
N ILE A 586 29.22 6.48 -17.52
CA ILE A 586 27.77 6.72 -17.52
C ILE A 586 27.02 5.82 -16.52
N LEU A 587 27.64 4.75 -15.99
CA LEU A 587 27.06 3.79 -15.03
C LEU A 587 27.61 3.89 -13.60
N ASP A 588 28.60 4.75 -13.36
CA ASP A 588 29.15 5.08 -12.04
C ASP A 588 29.81 6.48 -12.13
N PRO A 589 28.98 7.53 -12.29
CA PRO A 589 29.44 8.89 -12.54
C PRO A 589 30.06 9.54 -11.30
N SER A 590 30.71 10.68 -11.51
CA SER A 590 31.26 11.50 -10.45
C SER A 590 30.17 12.10 -9.54
N GLU A 591 30.56 12.57 -8.35
CA GLU A 591 29.63 13.07 -7.32
C GLU A 591 28.75 14.24 -7.79
N GLY A 592 29.28 15.10 -8.65
CA GLY A 592 28.60 16.32 -9.11
C GLY A 592 27.80 16.15 -10.42
N ALA A 593 27.84 14.98 -11.05
CA ALA A 593 27.14 14.73 -12.31
C ALA A 593 25.62 14.78 -12.12
N ALA A 594 24.91 15.30 -13.13
CA ALA A 594 23.46 15.19 -13.21
C ALA A 594 23.05 13.74 -13.47
N VAL A 595 22.02 13.24 -12.78
CA VAL A 595 21.64 11.82 -12.79
C VAL A 595 20.15 11.57 -13.03
N VAL A 596 19.32 12.61 -13.10
CA VAL A 596 17.87 12.44 -13.11
C VAL A 596 17.37 11.64 -14.32
N GLY A 597 18.00 11.84 -15.48
CA GLY A 597 17.77 11.05 -16.70
C GLY A 597 18.29 9.62 -16.61
N GLY A 598 19.30 9.35 -15.79
CA GLY A 598 19.88 8.02 -15.60
C GLY A 598 18.91 7.02 -14.99
N ASN A 599 18.05 7.48 -14.07
CA ASN A 599 17.02 6.65 -13.44
C ASN A 599 15.92 6.20 -14.41
N VAL A 600 15.61 7.02 -15.42
CA VAL A 600 14.43 6.84 -16.28
C VAL A 600 14.77 6.41 -17.70
N LEU A 601 15.92 6.81 -18.24
CA LEU A 601 16.38 6.45 -19.59
C LEU A 601 17.43 5.34 -19.52
N THR A 602 18.56 5.62 -18.87
CA THR A 602 19.72 4.73 -18.87
C THR A 602 19.43 3.42 -18.15
N SER A 603 18.65 3.45 -17.08
CA SER A 603 18.19 2.24 -16.36
C SER A 603 17.51 1.22 -17.29
N GLN A 604 16.63 1.67 -18.19
CA GLN A 604 15.94 0.83 -19.15
C GLN A 604 16.92 0.29 -20.19
N ARG A 605 17.85 1.13 -20.66
CA ARG A 605 18.88 0.70 -21.60
C ARG A 605 19.82 -0.35 -20.99
N ILE A 606 20.11 -0.26 -19.70
CA ILE A 606 20.86 -1.31 -18.98
C ILE A 606 20.07 -2.61 -18.98
N VAL A 607 18.76 -2.58 -18.68
CA VAL A 607 17.92 -3.79 -18.72
C VAL A 607 17.89 -4.40 -20.12
N ASP A 608 17.66 -3.59 -21.16
CA ASP A 608 17.67 -4.08 -22.54
C ASP A 608 19.03 -4.72 -22.88
N THR A 609 20.15 -4.12 -22.44
CA THR A 609 21.50 -4.67 -22.63
C THR A 609 21.67 -6.02 -21.92
N VAL A 610 21.22 -6.13 -20.67
CA VAL A 610 21.33 -7.37 -19.87
C VAL A 610 20.49 -8.48 -20.50
N LEU A 611 19.21 -8.22 -20.79
CA LEU A 611 18.31 -9.21 -21.39
C LEU A 611 18.76 -9.62 -22.79
N ARG A 612 19.35 -8.69 -23.56
CA ARG A 612 19.95 -8.99 -24.87
C ARG A 612 21.20 -9.86 -24.74
N ALA A 613 22.08 -9.59 -23.78
CA ALA A 613 23.28 -10.41 -23.55
C ALA A 613 22.91 -11.86 -23.19
N PHE A 614 21.86 -12.03 -22.37
CA PHE A 614 21.29 -13.35 -22.03
C PHE A 614 20.34 -13.92 -23.09
N ARG A 615 20.02 -13.18 -24.16
CA ARG A 615 19.15 -13.59 -25.28
C ARG A 615 17.73 -13.97 -24.86
N VAL A 616 17.18 -13.27 -23.86
CA VAL A 616 15.89 -13.58 -23.25
C VAL A 616 14.71 -13.09 -24.09
N CYS A 617 14.71 -11.81 -24.44
CA CYS A 617 13.65 -11.16 -25.19
C CYS A 617 14.21 -9.96 -25.98
N ALA A 618 13.38 -9.41 -26.88
CA ALA A 618 13.65 -8.13 -27.51
C ALA A 618 13.62 -6.99 -26.48
N ALA A 619 14.25 -5.87 -26.82
CA ALA A 619 14.16 -4.64 -26.03
C ALA A 619 12.72 -4.14 -25.91
N SER A 620 12.44 -3.47 -24.80
CA SER A 620 11.22 -2.71 -24.59
C SER A 620 11.19 -1.41 -25.41
N GLN A 621 10.33 -0.46 -25.07
CA GLN A 621 10.44 0.92 -25.56
C GLN A 621 11.80 1.58 -25.22
N GLY A 622 12.57 1.03 -24.27
CA GLY A 622 13.94 1.45 -23.98
C GLY A 622 14.05 2.79 -23.23
N CYS A 623 12.95 3.24 -22.63
CA CYS A 623 12.86 4.43 -21.78
C CYS A 623 11.67 4.34 -20.80
N MET A 624 11.68 5.18 -19.77
CA MET A 624 10.51 5.56 -18.99
C MET A 624 10.15 6.96 -19.43
N ASN A 625 9.17 7.08 -20.34
CA ASN A 625 8.74 8.39 -20.83
C ASN A 625 8.22 9.21 -19.67
N ASN A 626 8.62 10.47 -19.57
CA ASN A 626 8.22 11.33 -18.48
C ASN A 626 7.58 12.61 -19.00
N ILE A 627 6.57 13.08 -18.29
CA ILE A 627 5.93 14.38 -18.49
C ILE A 627 6.13 15.19 -17.21
N THR A 628 6.63 16.41 -17.37
CA THR A 628 6.80 17.39 -16.29
C THR A 628 6.09 18.67 -16.68
N ILE A 629 5.19 19.16 -15.85
CA ILE A 629 4.41 20.37 -16.08
C ILE A 629 4.42 21.19 -14.78
N GLY A 630 4.59 22.50 -14.85
CA GLY A 630 4.52 23.34 -13.67
C GLY A 630 5.02 24.76 -13.90
N ASP A 631 4.97 25.54 -12.84
CA ASP A 631 5.45 26.93 -12.75
C ASP A 631 6.06 27.19 -11.36
N GLU A 632 6.12 28.43 -10.89
CA GLU A 632 6.63 28.75 -9.55
C GLU A 632 5.74 28.24 -8.40
N THR A 633 4.48 27.90 -8.69
CA THR A 633 3.45 27.59 -7.69
C THR A 633 3.10 26.11 -7.61
N PHE A 634 3.33 25.32 -8.67
CA PHE A 634 3.11 23.88 -8.65
C PHE A 634 4.08 23.12 -9.57
N GLY A 635 4.29 21.84 -9.27
CA GLY A 635 5.00 20.90 -10.12
C GLY A 635 4.25 19.58 -10.20
N TYR A 636 4.09 19.08 -11.42
CA TYR A 636 3.50 17.78 -11.76
C TYR A 636 4.51 16.94 -12.52
N TYR A 637 4.61 15.65 -12.14
CA TYR A 637 5.46 14.66 -12.79
C TYR A 637 4.68 13.37 -13.00
N GLU A 638 4.77 12.80 -14.20
CA GLU A 638 4.16 11.52 -14.57
C GLU A 638 5.04 10.69 -15.49
N THR A 639 5.02 9.37 -15.31
CA THR A 639 5.59 8.38 -16.24
C THR A 639 4.50 7.92 -17.21
N VAL A 640 4.82 7.85 -18.49
CA VAL A 640 3.92 7.38 -19.55
C VAL A 640 4.36 6.00 -20.02
N ALA A 641 3.43 5.05 -19.93
CA ALA A 641 3.63 3.68 -20.37
C ALA A 641 3.85 3.57 -21.90
N GLY A 642 4.47 2.48 -22.35
CA GLY A 642 4.53 2.15 -23.77
C GLY A 642 4.67 0.66 -24.02
N GLY A 643 5.60 0.23 -24.87
CA GLY A 643 5.67 -1.16 -25.33
C GLY A 643 6.62 -2.05 -24.51
N SER A 644 6.21 -3.29 -24.23
CA SER A 644 7.12 -4.35 -23.78
C SER A 644 7.78 -5.08 -24.94
N GLY A 645 8.93 -5.70 -24.68
CA GLY A 645 9.64 -6.51 -25.66
C GLY A 645 8.93 -7.85 -25.94
N ALA A 646 8.92 -8.26 -27.21
CA ALA A 646 8.50 -9.59 -27.63
C ALA A 646 9.55 -10.66 -27.24
N GLY A 647 9.11 -11.89 -27.02
CA GLY A 647 10.00 -13.02 -26.77
C GLY A 647 9.81 -14.15 -27.77
N PRO A 648 10.49 -15.29 -27.58
CA PRO A 648 10.46 -16.40 -28.52
C PRO A 648 9.05 -16.96 -28.78
N SER A 649 8.17 -16.90 -27.78
CA SER A 649 6.81 -17.47 -27.83
C SER A 649 5.71 -16.48 -27.49
N TRP A 650 6.00 -15.17 -27.42
CA TRP A 650 5.01 -14.15 -27.08
C TRP A 650 5.26 -12.82 -27.80
N HIS A 651 4.17 -12.10 -28.07
CA HIS A 651 4.21 -10.73 -28.58
C HIS A 651 4.41 -9.73 -27.43
N GLY A 652 4.98 -8.57 -27.75
CA GLY A 652 5.03 -7.44 -26.82
C GLY A 652 3.62 -6.89 -26.52
N THR A 653 3.45 -6.33 -25.33
CA THR A 653 2.21 -5.68 -24.87
C THR A 653 2.38 -4.17 -24.98
N GLY A 654 1.41 -3.47 -25.57
CA GLY A 654 1.37 -2.01 -25.64
C GLY A 654 0.70 -1.37 -24.42
N GLY A 655 1.09 -0.14 -24.09
CA GLY A 655 0.48 0.66 -23.03
C GLY A 655 0.77 0.19 -21.61
N VAL A 656 1.92 -0.46 -21.38
CA VAL A 656 2.31 -0.97 -20.07
C VAL A 656 3.63 -0.38 -19.58
N HIS A 657 3.71 -0.11 -18.29
CA HIS A 657 4.99 0.16 -17.62
C HIS A 657 5.81 -1.12 -17.58
N THR A 658 7.06 -1.04 -18.00
CA THR A 658 7.94 -2.19 -18.18
C THR A 658 9.24 -1.99 -17.42
N HIS A 659 9.81 -3.12 -16.98
CA HIS A 659 11.14 -3.19 -16.40
C HIS A 659 11.36 -2.29 -15.19
N MET A 660 12.05 -1.17 -15.32
CA MET A 660 12.46 -0.33 -14.19
C MET A 660 11.32 0.47 -13.55
N THR A 661 10.10 0.33 -14.06
CA THR A 661 8.89 0.92 -13.47
C THR A 661 7.68 -0.01 -13.56
N ASN A 662 6.84 0.08 -12.53
CA ASN A 662 5.49 -0.47 -12.46
C ASN A 662 4.53 0.54 -11.80
N THR A 663 4.83 1.83 -11.92
CA THR A 663 3.98 2.92 -11.43
C THR A 663 2.60 2.86 -12.09
N ARG A 664 1.59 3.38 -11.39
CA ARG A 664 0.29 3.67 -12.00
C ARG A 664 0.33 5.05 -12.65
N ILE A 665 -0.51 5.22 -13.65
CA ILE A 665 -0.85 6.54 -14.18
C ILE A 665 -1.77 7.27 -13.18
N THR A 666 -1.75 8.59 -13.19
CA THR A 666 -2.69 9.38 -12.39
C THR A 666 -4.10 9.23 -12.98
N ASP A 667 -5.10 9.00 -12.13
CA ASP A 667 -6.49 9.02 -12.57
C ASP A 667 -6.85 10.41 -13.14
N PRO A 668 -7.43 10.50 -14.34
CA PRO A 668 -7.78 11.78 -14.96
C PRO A 668 -8.58 12.73 -14.05
N GLU A 669 -9.56 12.23 -13.29
CA GLU A 669 -10.37 13.07 -12.42
C GLU A 669 -9.53 13.62 -11.26
N ILE A 670 -8.60 12.82 -10.74
CA ILE A 670 -7.66 13.27 -9.70
C ILE A 670 -6.66 14.29 -10.26
N MET A 671 -6.19 14.11 -11.50
CA MET A 671 -5.32 15.06 -12.17
C MET A 671 -6.00 16.43 -12.29
N GLU A 672 -7.21 16.48 -12.86
CA GLU A 672 -7.97 17.72 -13.07
C GLU A 672 -8.44 18.37 -11.74
N LEU A 673 -8.69 17.56 -10.71
CA LEU A 673 -9.08 18.05 -9.39
C LEU A 673 -7.92 18.73 -8.65
N ARG A 674 -6.70 18.17 -8.76
CA ARG A 674 -5.55 18.60 -7.95
C ARG A 674 -4.64 19.60 -8.65
N TYR A 675 -4.63 19.62 -9.98
CA TYR A 675 -3.72 20.43 -10.78
C TYR A 675 -4.51 21.31 -11.75
N PRO A 676 -3.98 22.49 -12.13
CA PRO A 676 -4.62 23.36 -13.12
C PRO A 676 -4.43 22.82 -14.56
N ILE A 677 -4.85 21.59 -14.79
CA ILE A 677 -4.69 20.82 -16.03
C ILE A 677 -6.06 20.28 -16.42
N ILE A 678 -6.38 20.29 -17.72
CA ILE A 678 -7.55 19.62 -18.30
C ILE A 678 -7.04 18.56 -19.29
N LEU A 679 -7.39 17.29 -19.06
CA LEU A 679 -6.94 16.17 -19.86
C LEU A 679 -7.90 15.93 -21.03
N ASN A 680 -7.55 16.44 -22.21
CA ASN A 680 -8.42 16.31 -23.39
C ASN A 680 -8.48 14.87 -23.96
N LYS A 681 -7.38 14.12 -23.92
CA LYS A 681 -7.30 12.77 -24.50
C LYS A 681 -6.18 11.95 -23.86
N PHE A 682 -6.49 10.71 -23.51
CA PHE A 682 -5.53 9.69 -23.11
C PHE A 682 -5.86 8.37 -23.81
N CYS A 683 -4.99 7.91 -24.71
CA CYS A 683 -5.23 6.72 -25.52
C CYS A 683 -3.93 6.03 -25.94
N LEU A 684 -4.03 4.75 -26.31
CA LEU A 684 -2.95 4.05 -27.00
C LEU A 684 -2.72 4.68 -28.38
N ARG A 685 -1.48 4.60 -28.88
CA ARG A 685 -1.15 4.99 -30.25
C ARG A 685 -1.56 3.89 -31.23
N ASP A 686 -2.16 4.27 -32.34
CA ASP A 686 -2.62 3.39 -33.43
C ASP A 686 -1.77 3.49 -34.70
N ASP A 687 -0.63 4.18 -34.62
CA ASP A 687 0.25 4.54 -35.73
C ASP A 687 1.31 3.48 -36.08
N GLN A 688 1.09 2.22 -35.67
CA GLN A 688 2.07 1.13 -35.80
C GLN A 688 3.44 1.44 -35.15
N SER A 689 3.44 2.17 -34.04
CA SER A 689 4.65 2.45 -33.23
C SER A 689 5.27 1.21 -32.59
N GLY A 690 4.54 0.09 -32.52
CA GLY A 690 5.09 -1.20 -32.12
C GLY A 690 6.11 -1.73 -33.13
N GLY A 691 7.18 -2.36 -32.64
CA GLY A 691 8.18 -3.00 -33.49
C GLY A 691 7.54 -4.01 -34.44
N ARG A 692 7.95 -4.03 -35.71
CA ARG A 692 7.42 -4.99 -36.69
C ARG A 692 7.88 -6.40 -36.32
N ASP A 693 6.93 -7.26 -35.98
CA ASP A 693 7.18 -8.69 -35.77
C ASP A 693 7.81 -9.31 -37.02
N LYS A 694 9.09 -9.66 -36.94
CA LYS A 694 9.61 -10.77 -37.73
C LYS A 694 9.67 -11.97 -36.79
N PRO A 695 8.80 -12.99 -36.94
CA PRO A 695 9.10 -14.27 -36.33
C PRO A 695 10.48 -14.69 -36.82
N ARG A 696 11.39 -15.04 -35.91
CA ARG A 696 12.60 -15.79 -36.28
C ARG A 696 12.10 -17.04 -37.00
N LYS A 697 12.26 -17.06 -38.33
CA LYS A 697 12.31 -18.32 -39.07
C LYS A 697 13.55 -19.06 -38.62
N ASP A 698 13.33 -20.27 -38.13
CA ASP A 698 14.30 -21.36 -38.00
C ASP A 698 15.47 -21.15 -37.04
N GLN A 699 15.35 -21.68 -35.81
CA GLN A 699 16.44 -22.38 -35.10
C GLN A 699 15.87 -23.55 -34.30
#